data_AF-A0A522WV07-F1
#
_entry.id   AF-A0A522WV07-F1
#
_cell.length_a   1.000
_cell.length_b   1.000
_cell.length_c   1.000
_cell.angle_alpha   90.00
_cell.angle_beta   90.00
_cell.angle_gamma   90.00
#
_symmetry.space_group_name_H-M   'P 1'
#
loop_
_entity.id
_entity.type
_entity.pdbx_description
1 polymer ?
#
loop_
_entity_poly.entity_id
_entity_poly.type
_entity_poly.pdbx_seq_one_letter_code
_entity_poly.pdbx_strand_id
1 'polypeptide(L)'
;MRLTKQTILQNGLLLVKENTDDPCDRVFIYRQFRFFFTCNGNPYSPADLTDSDADGIPDYIIDILQKLIVAYAILVEALGFRDLLTGGIFHRQGARYIDIYLNDIAVERGLASATVSDSRPNILVNTDFNGKSLKLVLHRGLHAGTVTPIHELLHLFQFSYVPFNNMWFMEGLARWGQRLMQTGNAKMEPLPTTSVALETLFKKWHDAEFFWNRLAALCSIQGYFTMPASLTDCEVHINTKWTDGVFMRVFLQQCENNVAQMLIDQNSRDLPSHGNWSREEKRSANNNRFILKAILEAISIIAPPPHPELNAFVGLITPMVNSNTDDFADPAIQQLMRVLQKFGLGKVCVSPKAILYSDYFDVSTGTLSIQALDFTGQTLSNSDLATFSVVRNIIGNLKLNGNSILTLLTGLDNLESIEGDLTITHTGIKHINGLNMLERVKGKIDISHNPELNSINGFTSLDTVDTLVNITHNTALKTINGFNSLQQINKGALTIEQCIKLSIINGFCNLNQVKNIVLNRLNITQADFLSHLFKQQPNFKGHIKITFCQLENLSCFSHLKSVASSFYLHGNKLNSLNGLENLQTVGASFSLGSNQLTDISQLFNLTKINGILNLSANRLTSLHGLENLKSIKTTQWNNELLTIKFEGNKNTDGSISLTDISALANVQEINKNMILYIDTNHIYTKTPPEKSIYHTNNIKIIKQKPSISNSFLADQSFIQSLPTYKARGKVPILFSNRWQASLKKYDWLSAFCEDIRSPDKIISFCKENNIQLIFANTTWLQHALLKNKDEFRKYDLKFLTNNQLAFDCFNDKGLFYDFMSQNNLLDYMPKHFSSTDAEELTGKTYIIKEKISANSEGVRIILPGEKVSNVNNNSLITEYIEGGEEYASNILFKDGEIVKHISYKKVHGNPVYILSPETRDNMKNERCEPSCMDLFRHILSLANPTGGYCLCCIDYKMVNQIPKIFEINARMGYTLVRHPADFTEMMNVYIEHAYANSLTDAAQKSIP
;
A
#
# COMPACT_ATOMS: atom_id res chain seq x y z
N MET A 1 47.06 24.44 6.40
CA MET A 1 46.27 25.67 6.21
C MET A 1 45.01 25.55 7.05
N ARG A 2 44.54 26.63 7.66
CA ARG A 2 43.30 26.64 8.46
C ARG A 2 42.11 26.26 7.58
N LEU A 3 41.18 25.44 8.06
CA LEU A 3 40.00 25.01 7.28
C LEU A 3 38.83 25.98 7.51
N THR A 4 39.04 27.24 7.14
CA THR A 4 38.04 28.33 7.22
C THR A 4 37.23 28.43 5.93
N LYS A 5 36.07 29.08 5.97
CA LYS A 5 35.31 29.40 4.73
C LYS A 5 36.20 30.09 3.69
N GLN A 6 36.95 31.11 4.13
CA GLN A 6 37.83 31.89 3.27
C GLN A 6 38.93 31.03 2.62
N THR A 7 39.47 30.05 3.34
CA THR A 7 40.49 29.15 2.79
C THR A 7 39.92 28.13 1.81
N ILE A 8 38.67 27.69 2.00
CA ILE A 8 37.96 26.85 1.03
C ILE A 8 37.73 27.62 -0.27
N LEU A 9 37.27 28.87 -0.16
CA LEU A 9 37.05 29.75 -1.30
C LEU A 9 38.34 30.06 -2.07
N GLN A 10 39.42 30.42 -1.37
CA GLN A 10 40.72 30.76 -1.99
C GLN A 10 41.38 29.59 -2.74
N ASN A 11 41.13 28.35 -2.32
CA ASN A 11 41.77 27.16 -2.89
C ASN A 11 40.78 26.27 -3.65
N GLY A 12 39.52 26.69 -3.75
CA GLY A 12 38.49 26.02 -4.53
C GLY A 12 38.38 26.61 -5.93
N LEU A 13 37.72 25.89 -6.82
CA LEU A 13 37.46 26.32 -8.18
C LEU A 13 35.96 26.38 -8.43
N LEU A 14 35.44 27.57 -8.71
CA LEU A 14 34.09 27.74 -9.23
C LEU A 14 34.12 27.69 -10.76
N LEU A 15 33.43 26.70 -11.33
CA LEU A 15 33.14 26.67 -12.75
C LEU A 15 31.70 27.14 -12.96
N VAL A 16 31.53 28.08 -13.88
CA VAL A 16 30.22 28.62 -14.30
C VAL A 16 30.10 28.42 -15.79
N LYS A 17 28.97 27.89 -16.25
CA LYS A 17 28.71 27.72 -17.68
C LYS A 17 27.33 28.27 -18.01
N GLU A 18 27.31 29.37 -18.76
CA GLU A 18 26.07 29.98 -19.23
C GLU A 18 25.51 29.16 -20.41
N ASN A 19 24.18 28.97 -20.44
CA ASN A 19 23.47 28.20 -21.46
C ASN A 19 23.84 26.70 -21.53
N THR A 20 23.74 25.98 -20.41
CA THR A 20 23.82 24.51 -20.39
C THR A 20 22.44 23.87 -20.38
N ASP A 21 22.31 22.70 -21.01
CA ASP A 21 21.17 21.79 -20.79
C ASP A 21 21.25 21.07 -19.41
N ASP A 22 22.36 21.23 -18.67
CA ASP A 22 22.51 20.68 -17.33
C ASP A 22 21.57 21.40 -16.33
N PRO A 23 21.01 20.68 -15.34
CA PRO A 23 20.16 21.26 -14.32
C PRO A 23 20.90 22.21 -13.34
N CYS A 24 22.23 22.18 -13.33
CA CYS A 24 23.10 23.05 -12.56
C CYS A 24 24.03 23.80 -13.50
N ASP A 25 24.05 25.13 -13.43
CA ASP A 25 24.91 26.02 -14.22
C ASP A 25 26.24 26.35 -13.50
N ARG A 26 26.39 25.88 -12.25
CA ARG A 26 27.57 26.08 -11.41
C ARG A 26 28.03 24.79 -10.77
N VAL A 27 29.35 24.63 -10.67
CA VAL A 27 29.97 23.60 -9.82
C VAL A 27 31.15 24.20 -9.07
N PHE A 28 31.13 24.05 -7.74
CA PHE A 28 32.25 24.42 -6.89
C PHE A 28 33.05 23.18 -6.53
N ILE A 29 34.34 23.19 -6.84
CA ILE A 29 35.24 22.05 -6.71
C ILE A 29 36.27 22.35 -5.63
N TYR A 30 36.35 21.48 -4.63
CA TYR A 30 37.37 21.56 -3.59
C TYR A 30 37.80 20.15 -3.17
N ARG A 31 39.09 19.84 -3.38
CA ARG A 31 39.67 18.50 -3.18
C ARG A 31 38.86 17.43 -3.92
N GLN A 32 38.35 16.42 -3.21
CA GLN A 32 37.55 15.33 -3.78
C GLN A 32 36.08 15.67 -3.99
N PHE A 33 35.59 16.83 -3.54
CA PHE A 33 34.18 17.18 -3.59
C PHE A 33 33.87 18.09 -4.79
N ARG A 34 32.79 17.77 -5.50
CA ARG A 34 32.21 18.59 -6.57
C ARG A 34 30.77 18.93 -6.19
N PHE A 35 30.52 20.19 -5.83
CA PHE A 35 29.21 20.64 -5.40
C PHE A 35 28.48 21.33 -6.55
N PHE A 36 27.45 20.68 -7.08
CA PHE A 36 26.64 21.19 -8.20
C PHE A 36 25.44 21.96 -7.68
N PHE A 37 25.25 23.16 -8.22
CA PHE A 37 24.15 24.03 -7.82
C PHE A 37 23.79 25.03 -8.92
N THR A 38 22.75 25.80 -8.65
CA THR A 38 22.37 26.96 -9.45
C THR A 38 21.74 28.03 -8.55
N CYS A 39 21.59 29.24 -9.07
CA CYS A 39 20.98 30.37 -8.36
C CYS A 39 19.70 30.88 -9.05
N ASN A 40 19.18 30.14 -10.03
CA ASN A 40 18.05 30.54 -10.88
C ASN A 40 16.67 30.16 -10.30
N GLY A 41 16.62 29.56 -9.10
CA GLY A 41 15.41 29.19 -8.39
C GLY A 41 14.86 27.79 -8.71
N ASN A 42 15.51 27.02 -9.59
CA ASN A 42 15.11 25.64 -9.88
C ASN A 42 15.34 24.69 -8.66
N PRO A 43 14.92 23.40 -8.72
CA PRO A 43 15.05 22.47 -7.60
C PRO A 43 16.47 22.22 -7.07
N TYR A 44 17.50 22.47 -7.88
CA TYR A 44 18.92 22.37 -7.50
C TYR A 44 19.49 23.68 -6.92
N SER A 45 18.69 24.74 -6.86
CA SER A 45 19.07 25.98 -6.20
C SER A 45 18.94 25.84 -4.68
N PRO A 46 19.90 26.30 -3.87
CA PRO A 46 19.69 26.46 -2.43
C PRO A 46 18.37 27.20 -2.13
N ALA A 47 17.71 26.83 -1.03
CA ALA A 47 16.53 27.58 -0.56
C ALA A 47 16.91 28.97 -0.04
N ASP A 48 18.10 29.09 0.54
CA ASP A 48 18.72 30.35 0.94
C ASP A 48 19.82 30.72 -0.07
N LEU A 49 19.61 31.80 -0.81
CA LEU A 49 20.53 32.33 -1.82
C LEU A 49 21.42 33.46 -1.27
N THR A 50 21.48 33.63 0.05
CA THR A 50 22.38 34.61 0.68
C THR A 50 23.83 34.33 0.29
N ASP A 51 24.48 35.34 -0.26
CA ASP A 51 25.88 35.38 -0.69
C ASP A 51 26.48 36.65 -0.09
N SER A 52 27.03 36.53 1.12
CA SER A 52 27.41 37.68 1.95
C SER A 52 28.67 38.40 1.45
N ASP A 53 29.55 37.70 0.73
CA ASP A 53 30.82 38.22 0.21
C ASP A 53 30.81 38.45 -1.32
N ALA A 54 29.68 38.18 -1.97
CA ALA A 54 29.42 38.42 -3.39
C ALA A 54 30.39 37.66 -4.32
N ASP A 55 30.80 36.45 -3.92
CA ASP A 55 31.72 35.61 -4.67
C ASP A 55 31.01 34.70 -5.69
N GLY A 56 29.67 34.73 -5.72
CA GLY A 56 28.83 33.94 -6.60
C GLY A 56 28.50 32.54 -6.06
N ILE A 57 28.79 32.26 -4.78
CA ILE A 57 28.54 31.00 -4.11
C ILE A 57 27.70 31.28 -2.86
N PRO A 58 26.43 30.82 -2.81
CA PRO A 58 25.63 30.98 -1.60
C PRO A 58 26.34 30.40 -0.36
N ASP A 59 26.31 31.14 0.74
CA ASP A 59 26.98 30.80 2.02
C ASP A 59 26.62 29.38 2.49
N TYR A 60 25.37 28.98 2.24
CA TYR A 60 24.81 27.66 2.49
C TYR A 60 25.63 26.51 1.88
N ILE A 61 26.17 26.69 0.67
CA ILE A 61 26.94 25.67 -0.04
C ILE A 61 28.28 25.43 0.65
N ILE A 62 28.95 26.51 1.02
CA ILE A 62 30.23 26.45 1.74
C ILE A 62 30.04 25.84 3.12
N ASP A 63 28.95 26.14 3.83
CA ASP A 63 28.63 25.54 5.12
C ASP A 63 28.49 24.01 5.06
N ILE A 64 27.76 23.50 4.06
CA ILE A 64 27.61 22.05 3.87
C ILE A 64 28.95 21.42 3.48
N LEU A 65 29.65 22.03 2.54
CA LEU A 65 30.91 21.51 2.04
C LEU A 65 31.97 21.43 3.15
N GLN A 66 32.07 22.47 3.99
CA GLN A 66 32.99 22.50 5.13
C GLN A 66 32.71 21.33 6.10
N LYS A 67 31.44 21.05 6.42
CA LYS A 67 31.06 19.91 7.27
C LYS A 67 31.45 18.57 6.65
N LEU A 68 31.22 18.39 5.36
CA LEU A 68 31.57 17.15 4.65
C LEU A 68 33.09 16.93 4.64
N ILE A 69 33.88 17.98 4.41
CA ILE A 69 35.34 17.92 4.44
C ILE A 69 35.85 17.54 5.83
N VAL A 70 35.33 18.21 6.87
CA VAL A 70 35.73 17.95 8.26
C VAL A 70 35.35 16.53 8.67
N ALA A 71 34.11 16.10 8.40
CA ALA A 71 33.66 14.74 8.68
C ALA A 71 34.51 13.69 7.95
N TYR A 72 34.83 13.92 6.67
CA TYR A 72 35.69 13.03 5.88
C TYR A 72 37.08 12.90 6.51
N ALA A 73 37.70 14.03 6.89
CA ALA A 73 39.02 14.03 7.54
C ALA A 73 38.98 13.29 8.89
N ILE A 74 37.93 13.46 9.70
CA ILE A 74 37.78 12.71 10.96
C ILE A 74 37.66 11.21 10.67
N LEU A 75 36.78 10.80 9.76
CA LEU A 75 36.55 9.39 9.45
C LEU A 75 37.84 8.70 8.97
N VAL A 76 38.59 9.34 8.06
CA VAL A 76 39.80 8.75 7.46
C VAL A 76 41.04 8.94 8.35
N GLU A 77 41.34 10.16 8.78
CA GLU A 77 42.60 10.48 9.48
C GLU A 77 42.55 10.14 10.98
N ALA A 78 41.41 10.39 11.65
CA ALA A 78 41.29 10.15 13.09
C ALA A 78 40.80 8.73 13.41
N LEU A 79 39.72 8.29 12.77
CA LEU A 79 39.10 6.99 13.05
C LEU A 79 39.73 5.86 12.22
N GLY A 80 40.49 6.18 11.17
CA GLY A 80 41.20 5.22 10.34
C GLY A 80 40.31 4.44 9.37
N PHE A 81 39.14 4.96 9.01
CA PHE A 81 38.30 4.33 8.00
C PHE A 81 39.04 4.34 6.66
N ARG A 82 38.85 3.29 5.87
CA ARG A 82 39.44 3.19 4.54
C ARG A 82 38.89 4.31 3.66
N ASP A 83 39.81 5.06 3.06
CA ASP A 83 39.47 6.09 2.09
C ASP A 83 38.73 5.46 0.89
N LEU A 84 37.56 6.02 0.60
CA LEU A 84 36.62 5.57 -0.43
C LEU A 84 37.18 5.66 -1.86
N LEU A 85 38.10 6.58 -2.10
CA LEU A 85 38.61 6.95 -3.42
C LEU A 85 40.01 6.41 -3.69
N THR A 86 40.72 5.94 -2.67
CA THR A 86 42.02 5.28 -2.81
C THR A 86 42.01 3.79 -2.48
N GLY A 87 40.91 3.27 -1.92
CA GLY A 87 40.78 1.87 -1.55
C GLY A 87 39.34 1.35 -1.63
N GLY A 88 39.19 0.03 -1.60
CA GLY A 88 37.87 -0.62 -1.60
C GLY A 88 37.17 -0.65 -2.97
N ILE A 89 35.87 -0.93 -2.95
CA ILE A 89 35.09 -1.23 -4.17
C ILE A 89 34.93 -0.01 -5.09
N PHE A 90 34.72 1.17 -4.53
CA PHE A 90 34.51 2.39 -5.31
C PHE A 90 35.78 2.85 -6.02
N HIS A 91 36.93 2.77 -5.35
CA HIS A 91 38.23 3.00 -5.99
C HIS A 91 38.48 2.01 -7.15
N ARG A 92 38.22 0.71 -6.96
CA ARG A 92 38.35 -0.30 -8.02
C ARG A 92 37.42 -0.04 -9.21
N GLN A 93 36.25 0.56 -8.97
CA GLN A 93 35.31 0.98 -10.02
C GLN A 93 35.71 2.32 -10.69
N GLY A 94 36.77 2.97 -10.19
CA GLY A 94 37.36 4.17 -10.76
C GLY A 94 36.78 5.48 -10.23
N ALA A 95 36.07 5.48 -9.09
CA ALA A 95 35.59 6.71 -8.48
C ALA A 95 36.76 7.62 -8.09
N ARG A 96 36.67 8.90 -8.47
CA ARG A 96 37.67 9.94 -8.16
C ARG A 96 37.10 11.11 -7.36
N TYR A 97 35.78 11.27 -7.38
CA TYR A 97 35.09 12.42 -6.80
C TYR A 97 33.86 12.02 -6.00
N ILE A 98 33.38 12.92 -5.14
CA ILE A 98 32.09 12.85 -4.48
C ILE A 98 31.27 14.06 -4.97
N ASP A 99 30.21 13.77 -5.71
CA ASP A 99 29.32 14.77 -6.26
C ASP A 99 28.18 15.04 -5.29
N ILE A 100 27.96 16.32 -5.01
CA ILE A 100 26.91 16.79 -4.12
C ILE A 100 25.90 17.57 -4.96
N TYR A 101 24.63 17.20 -4.85
CA TYR A 101 23.51 17.88 -5.49
C TYR A 101 22.49 18.31 -4.44
N LEU A 102 21.78 19.40 -4.71
CA LEU A 102 20.59 19.80 -3.95
C LEU A 102 19.32 19.39 -4.68
N ASN A 103 18.26 19.05 -3.96
CA ASN A 103 16.94 18.79 -4.57
C ASN A 103 15.78 18.96 -3.56
N ASP A 104 14.56 19.05 -4.08
CA ASP A 104 13.31 18.98 -3.32
C ASP A 104 12.97 17.52 -2.97
N ILE A 105 13.73 16.96 -2.02
CA ILE A 105 13.42 15.69 -1.33
C ILE A 105 12.73 15.98 0.01
N ALA A 106 12.11 14.99 0.67
CA ALA A 106 11.47 15.26 1.97
C ALA A 106 12.45 15.94 2.95
N VAL A 107 11.99 16.99 3.64
CA VAL A 107 12.80 17.82 4.55
C VAL A 107 13.56 16.95 5.56
N GLU A 108 14.82 17.30 5.86
CA GLU A 108 15.77 16.55 6.70
C GLU A 108 16.36 15.24 6.11
N ARG A 109 16.07 14.90 4.85
CA ARG A 109 16.66 13.73 4.19
C ARG A 109 17.82 14.11 3.26
N GLY A 110 18.75 13.17 3.09
CA GLY A 110 19.60 13.07 1.92
C GLY A 110 19.53 11.67 1.31
N LEU A 111 20.28 11.46 0.23
CA LEU A 111 20.41 10.17 -0.44
C LEU A 111 21.87 9.96 -0.83
N ALA A 112 22.46 8.88 -0.33
CA ALA A 112 23.79 8.42 -0.73
C ALA A 112 23.71 7.26 -1.75
N SER A 113 24.48 7.35 -2.82
CA SER A 113 24.57 6.29 -3.82
C SER A 113 25.40 5.10 -3.32
N ALA A 114 24.87 3.89 -3.45
CA ALA A 114 25.60 2.65 -3.22
C ALA A 114 26.45 2.21 -4.43
N THR A 115 26.52 3.01 -5.50
CA THR A 115 27.22 2.70 -6.75
C THR A 115 27.99 3.92 -7.28
N VAL A 116 29.04 3.64 -8.07
CA VAL A 116 29.81 4.65 -8.80
C VAL A 116 29.03 5.13 -10.02
N SER A 117 28.90 6.45 -10.16
CA SER A 117 28.32 7.12 -11.32
C SER A 117 29.41 7.46 -12.34
N ASP A 118 29.11 7.22 -13.62
CA ASP A 118 29.86 7.76 -14.77
C ASP A 118 29.02 8.83 -15.49
N SER A 119 28.24 9.61 -14.72
CA SER A 119 27.62 10.79 -15.27
C SER A 119 28.72 11.79 -15.64
N ARG A 120 28.67 12.30 -16.88
CA ARG A 120 29.59 13.32 -17.39
C ARG A 120 28.83 14.64 -17.55
N PRO A 121 28.57 15.39 -16.46
CA PRO A 121 27.91 16.69 -16.55
C PRO A 121 28.57 17.57 -17.61
N ASN A 122 27.78 18.21 -18.46
CA ASN A 122 28.27 19.08 -19.52
C ASN A 122 29.14 20.23 -19.00
N ILE A 123 28.92 20.68 -17.75
CA ILE A 123 29.75 21.68 -17.08
C ILE A 123 31.20 21.21 -16.83
N LEU A 124 31.44 19.89 -16.76
CA LEU A 124 32.77 19.29 -16.56
C LEU A 124 33.40 18.77 -17.86
N VAL A 125 32.66 18.72 -18.97
CA VAL A 125 33.19 18.28 -20.26
C VAL A 125 34.35 19.17 -20.68
N ASN A 126 35.46 18.55 -21.11
CA ASN A 126 36.75 19.19 -21.44
C ASN A 126 37.47 19.88 -20.28
N THR A 127 37.15 19.53 -19.03
CA THR A 127 37.91 19.94 -17.84
C THR A 127 38.69 18.75 -17.26
N ASP A 128 39.79 19.01 -16.54
CA ASP A 128 40.56 17.98 -15.81
C ASP A 128 39.75 17.32 -14.69
N PHE A 129 38.62 17.92 -14.32
CA PHE A 129 37.73 17.46 -13.27
C PHE A 129 36.65 16.50 -13.78
N ASN A 130 36.65 16.14 -15.07
CA ASN A 130 35.78 15.10 -15.60
C ASN A 130 36.17 13.71 -15.07
N GLY A 131 35.18 12.88 -14.73
CA GLY A 131 35.43 11.53 -14.26
C GLY A 131 34.36 11.01 -13.29
N LYS A 132 34.45 9.71 -13.03
CA LYS A 132 33.51 8.94 -12.22
C LYS A 132 33.48 9.41 -10.76
N SER A 133 32.30 9.34 -10.16
CA SER A 133 32.04 9.85 -8.82
C SER A 133 31.08 9.00 -8.01
N LEU A 134 31.07 9.22 -6.70
CA LEU A 134 29.98 8.85 -5.80
C LEU A 134 28.99 10.01 -5.73
N LYS A 135 27.69 9.72 -5.61
CA LYS A 135 26.65 10.76 -5.58
C LYS A 135 26.03 10.89 -4.20
N LEU A 136 25.94 12.13 -3.71
CA LEU A 136 25.18 12.57 -2.55
C LEU A 136 24.13 13.58 -3.00
N VAL A 137 22.87 13.37 -2.63
CA VAL A 137 21.79 14.33 -2.84
C VAL A 137 21.29 14.81 -1.49
N LEU A 138 21.21 16.12 -1.29
CA LEU A 138 20.78 16.74 -0.05
C LEU A 138 19.54 17.60 -0.29
N HIS A 139 18.69 17.74 0.73
CA HIS A 139 17.58 18.68 0.66
C HIS A 139 18.09 20.11 0.44
N ARG A 140 17.44 20.87 -0.44
CA ARG A 140 17.87 22.24 -0.79
C ARG A 140 17.72 23.27 0.33
N GLY A 141 16.89 22.99 1.34
CA GLY A 141 16.62 23.88 2.48
C GLY A 141 16.97 23.26 3.83
N LEU A 142 18.16 22.67 3.97
CA LEU A 142 18.64 22.21 5.27
C LEU A 142 18.97 23.40 6.18
N HIS A 143 18.78 23.27 7.49
CA HIS A 143 19.20 24.31 8.42
C HIS A 143 20.74 24.30 8.59
N ALA A 144 21.36 25.47 8.76
CA ALA A 144 22.82 25.60 8.92
C ALA A 144 23.40 24.78 10.09
N GLY A 145 22.58 24.38 11.08
CA GLY A 145 22.98 23.50 12.19
C GLY A 145 22.80 21.99 11.94
N THR A 146 22.27 21.56 10.80
CA THR A 146 21.97 20.13 10.57
C THR A 146 23.25 19.28 10.45
N VAL A 147 23.13 18.01 10.82
CA VAL A 147 24.14 16.97 10.61
C VAL A 147 23.77 15.98 9.51
N THR A 148 22.64 16.18 8.81
CA THR A 148 22.20 15.33 7.68
C THR A 148 23.32 15.04 6.67
N PRO A 149 24.17 16.00 6.24
CA PRO A 149 25.25 15.71 5.30
C PRO A 149 26.25 14.66 5.80
N ILE A 150 26.52 14.65 7.12
CA ILE A 150 27.45 13.71 7.76
C ILE A 150 26.86 12.30 7.75
N HIS A 151 25.55 12.19 7.97
CA HIS A 151 24.81 10.93 7.92
C HIS A 151 24.92 10.26 6.56
N GLU A 152 24.62 11.02 5.50
CA GLU A 152 24.70 10.52 4.12
C GLU A 152 26.13 10.18 3.72
N LEU A 153 27.11 10.97 4.17
CA LEU A 153 28.51 10.64 3.96
C LEU A 153 28.88 9.30 4.60
N LEU A 154 28.38 9.01 5.81
CA LEU A 154 28.65 7.74 6.47
C LEU A 154 28.03 6.55 5.74
N HIS A 155 26.87 6.72 5.09
CA HIS A 155 26.33 5.69 4.20
C HIS A 155 27.28 5.31 3.06
N LEU A 156 27.98 6.28 2.45
CA LEU A 156 29.01 5.96 1.45
C LEU A 156 30.12 5.08 2.05
N PHE A 157 30.59 5.40 3.25
CA PHE A 157 31.57 4.54 3.96
C PHE A 157 31.00 3.15 4.20
N GLN A 158 29.78 3.01 4.71
CA GLN A 158 29.15 1.69 4.93
C GLN A 158 29.08 0.87 3.63
N PHE A 159 28.57 1.47 2.54
CA PHE A 159 28.47 0.79 1.24
C PHE A 159 29.82 0.37 0.65
N SER A 160 30.91 1.02 1.06
CA SER A 160 32.25 0.62 0.63
C SER A 160 32.76 -0.68 1.25
N TYR A 161 32.19 -1.10 2.38
CA TYR A 161 32.55 -2.33 3.10
C TYR A 161 31.53 -3.45 2.89
N VAL A 162 30.23 -3.12 2.89
CA VAL A 162 29.18 -4.13 2.99
C VAL A 162 27.94 -3.73 2.16
N PRO A 163 27.33 -4.65 1.40
CA PRO A 163 26.13 -4.37 0.60
C PRO A 163 24.82 -4.44 1.42
N PHE A 164 24.87 -4.83 2.69
CA PHE A 164 23.70 -4.99 3.55
C PHE A 164 22.98 -3.66 3.79
N ASN A 165 21.66 -3.73 3.96
CA ASN A 165 20.77 -2.59 4.16
C ASN A 165 19.75 -2.85 5.28
N ASN A 166 20.15 -3.61 6.30
CA ASN A 166 19.35 -3.85 7.50
C ASN A 166 19.24 -2.55 8.30
N MET A 167 18.02 -2.05 8.54
CA MET A 167 17.78 -0.69 9.05
C MET A 167 18.48 -0.41 10.41
N TRP A 168 18.41 -1.35 11.36
CA TRP A 168 19.06 -1.21 12.68
C TRP A 168 20.58 -1.06 12.58
N PHE A 169 21.18 -1.61 11.51
CA PHE A 169 22.60 -1.49 11.20
C PHE A 169 22.88 -0.22 10.40
N MET A 170 22.23 -0.02 9.25
CA MET A 170 22.54 1.10 8.36
C MET A 170 22.21 2.46 8.99
N GLU A 171 20.96 2.66 9.41
CA GLU A 171 20.49 3.92 9.99
C GLU A 171 21.06 4.15 11.39
N GLY A 172 21.09 3.09 12.20
CA GLY A 172 21.61 3.15 13.57
C GLY A 172 23.08 3.55 13.62
N LEU A 173 23.91 2.94 12.78
CA LEU A 173 25.34 3.27 12.69
C LEU A 173 25.55 4.64 12.03
N ALA A 174 24.77 5.00 11.01
CA ALA A 174 24.86 6.31 10.38
C ALA A 174 24.57 7.45 11.37
N ARG A 175 23.65 7.24 12.32
CA ARG A 175 23.41 8.18 13.44
C ARG A 175 24.52 8.20 14.49
N TRP A 176 25.16 7.06 14.76
CA TRP A 176 26.39 7.05 15.57
C TRP A 176 27.45 7.98 14.95
N GLY A 177 27.60 8.02 13.62
CA GLY A 177 28.56 8.93 12.96
C GLY A 177 28.18 10.41 12.98
N GLN A 178 26.89 10.75 12.99
CA GLN A 178 26.46 12.15 13.12
C GLN A 178 27.00 12.82 14.39
N ARG A 179 27.25 12.03 15.44
CA ARG A 179 27.74 12.50 16.74
C ARG A 179 29.13 13.10 16.71
N LEU A 180 29.90 12.88 15.64
CA LEU A 180 31.20 13.52 15.42
C LEU A 180 31.11 15.05 15.44
N MET A 181 29.94 15.63 15.13
CA MET A 181 29.76 17.09 15.05
C MET A 181 28.47 17.58 15.73
N GLN A 182 27.77 16.71 16.49
CA GLN A 182 26.63 17.11 17.33
C GLN A 182 27.08 17.51 18.73
N THR A 183 26.35 18.44 19.34
CA THR A 183 26.53 18.84 20.74
C THR A 183 25.82 17.89 21.70
N GLY A 184 26.38 17.72 22.91
CA GLY A 184 25.77 16.95 24.00
C GLY A 184 26.23 15.49 24.11
N ASN A 185 25.85 14.85 25.22
CA ASN A 185 26.14 13.43 25.46
C ASN A 185 25.19 12.54 24.65
N ALA A 186 25.71 11.44 24.10
CA ALA A 186 24.87 10.48 23.40
C ALA A 186 24.00 9.66 24.37
N LYS A 187 22.76 9.43 23.95
CA LYS A 187 21.90 8.45 24.58
C LYS A 187 22.44 7.05 24.30
N MET A 188 22.42 6.22 25.34
CA MET A 188 22.85 4.83 25.31
C MET A 188 21.77 3.98 25.97
N GLU A 189 21.60 2.75 25.49
CA GLU A 189 20.77 1.74 26.12
C GLU A 189 21.61 0.51 26.45
N PRO A 190 21.25 -0.30 27.47
CA PRO A 190 21.96 -1.53 27.76
C PRO A 190 21.98 -2.49 26.57
N LEU A 191 23.10 -3.19 26.36
CA LEU A 191 23.18 -4.23 25.33
C LEU A 191 22.16 -5.35 25.59
N PRO A 192 21.58 -5.97 24.55
CA PRO A 192 20.63 -7.08 24.70
C PRO A 192 21.21 -8.25 25.50
N THR A 193 20.43 -8.79 26.44
CA THR A 193 20.79 -9.98 27.24
C THR A 193 19.85 -11.16 27.01
N THR A 194 18.83 -11.00 26.16
CA THR A 194 17.84 -12.04 25.81
C THR A 194 17.53 -12.02 24.32
N SER A 195 17.07 -13.15 23.77
CA SER A 195 16.69 -13.27 22.35
C SER A 195 15.56 -12.30 21.96
N VAL A 196 14.59 -12.07 22.86
CA VAL A 196 13.49 -11.12 22.63
C VAL A 196 13.99 -9.67 22.53
N ALA A 197 14.94 -9.28 23.39
CA ALA A 197 15.56 -7.96 23.32
C ALA A 197 16.37 -7.79 22.02
N LEU A 198 17.04 -8.85 21.58
CA LEU A 198 17.80 -8.87 20.32
C LEU A 198 16.88 -8.75 19.10
N GLU A 199 15.75 -9.48 19.07
CA GLU A 199 14.73 -9.32 18.03
C GLU A 199 14.14 -7.90 18.00
N THR A 200 13.99 -7.29 19.18
CA THR A 200 13.51 -5.91 19.28
C THR A 200 14.52 -4.96 18.65
N LEU A 201 15.82 -5.15 18.90
CA LEU A 201 16.89 -4.40 18.23
C LEU A 201 16.81 -4.52 16.70
N PHE A 202 16.62 -5.72 16.16
CA PHE A 202 16.55 -5.93 14.70
C PHE A 202 15.38 -5.23 14.02
N LYS A 203 14.33 -4.90 14.78
CA LYS A 203 13.15 -4.16 14.29
C LYS A 203 13.33 -2.64 14.41
N LYS A 204 14.38 -2.15 15.06
CA LYS A 204 14.66 -0.72 15.20
C LYS A 204 15.16 -0.09 13.90
N TRP A 205 14.92 1.21 13.79
CA TRP A 205 15.42 2.06 12.70
C TRP A 205 16.47 3.01 13.28
N HIS A 206 16.12 4.30 13.40
CA HIS A 206 16.98 5.33 13.95
C HIS A 206 17.41 5.12 15.40
N ASP A 207 16.51 4.62 16.26
CA ASP A 207 16.78 4.42 17.70
C ASP A 207 17.78 3.29 17.98
N ALA A 208 18.19 2.53 16.94
CA ALA A 208 19.30 1.60 17.05
C ALA A 208 20.64 2.30 17.34
N GLU A 209 20.73 3.62 17.15
CA GLU A 209 21.92 4.40 17.53
C GLU A 209 22.30 4.20 19.00
N PHE A 210 21.33 4.00 19.90
CA PHE A 210 21.60 3.84 21.34
C PHE A 210 22.39 2.57 21.64
N PHE A 211 22.09 1.49 20.92
CA PHE A 211 22.85 0.24 20.96
C PHE A 211 24.27 0.46 20.44
N TRP A 212 24.42 1.08 19.27
CA TRP A 212 25.74 1.34 18.67
C TRP A 212 26.61 2.26 19.53
N ASN A 213 26.01 3.29 20.14
CA ASN A 213 26.68 4.19 21.08
C ASN A 213 27.19 3.43 22.31
N ARG A 214 26.37 2.55 22.90
CA ARG A 214 26.76 1.76 24.07
C ARG A 214 27.87 0.77 23.71
N LEU A 215 27.70 0.04 22.61
CA LEU A 215 28.67 -0.96 22.15
C LEU A 215 30.03 -0.33 21.86
N ALA A 216 30.07 0.76 21.09
CA ALA A 216 31.31 1.47 20.79
C ALA A 216 31.99 2.04 22.04
N ALA A 217 31.21 2.54 23.01
CA ALA A 217 31.77 3.05 24.27
C ALA A 217 32.38 1.93 25.13
N LEU A 218 31.73 0.77 25.21
CA LEU A 218 32.25 -0.40 25.93
C LEU A 218 33.48 -1.02 25.24
N CYS A 219 33.60 -0.86 23.93
CA CYS A 219 34.73 -1.37 23.14
C CYS A 219 35.87 -0.37 22.91
N SER A 220 35.76 0.87 23.42
CA SER A 220 36.81 1.88 23.24
C SER A 220 38.06 1.53 24.07
N ILE A 221 39.23 1.72 23.47
CA ILE A 221 40.54 1.43 24.07
C ILE A 221 41.34 2.70 24.36
N GLN A 222 41.06 3.80 23.66
CA GLN A 222 41.70 5.10 23.83
C GLN A 222 40.77 6.14 24.49
N GLY A 223 39.51 5.78 24.73
CA GLY A 223 38.47 6.66 25.27
C GLY A 223 37.90 7.59 24.20
N TYR A 224 38.72 8.49 23.67
CA TYR A 224 38.32 9.50 22.68
C TYR A 224 39.28 9.53 21.48
N PHE A 225 38.78 9.90 20.30
CA PHE A 225 39.64 10.05 19.13
C PHE A 225 40.57 11.25 19.26
N THR A 226 41.74 11.17 18.62
CA THR A 226 42.69 12.30 18.57
C THR A 226 42.37 13.20 17.38
N MET A 227 42.29 14.51 17.62
CA MET A 227 42.01 15.49 16.56
C MET A 227 43.12 15.46 15.50
N PRO A 228 42.78 15.32 14.20
CA PRO A 228 43.75 15.45 13.12
C PRO A 228 44.43 16.82 13.13
N ALA A 229 45.74 16.85 12.85
CA ALA A 229 46.50 18.11 12.72
C ALA A 229 45.96 19.01 11.59
N SER A 230 45.30 18.42 10.59
CA SER A 230 44.62 19.12 9.50
C SER A 230 43.41 19.95 9.97
N LEU A 231 42.90 19.73 11.19
CA LEU A 231 41.67 20.31 11.73
C LEU A 231 41.87 21.20 12.97
N THR A 232 43.11 21.47 13.39
CA THR A 232 43.41 22.16 14.67
C THR A 232 42.83 23.59 14.76
N ASP A 233 42.63 24.27 13.62
CA ASP A 233 42.05 25.62 13.50
C ASP A 233 40.73 25.62 12.67
N CYS A 234 39.93 24.56 12.78
CA CYS A 234 38.64 24.42 12.09
C CYS A 234 37.54 25.27 12.75
N GLU A 235 36.71 25.95 11.94
CA GLU A 235 35.56 26.76 12.43
C GLU A 235 34.31 25.92 12.73
N VAL A 236 34.22 24.70 12.20
CA VAL A 236 33.10 23.80 12.47
C VAL A 236 33.27 23.13 13.83
N HIS A 237 32.18 23.05 14.59
CA HIS A 237 32.14 22.30 15.84
C HIS A 237 32.47 20.81 15.63
N ILE A 238 33.42 20.30 16.40
CA ILE A 238 33.80 18.89 16.44
C ILE A 238 33.61 18.38 17.86
N ASN A 239 32.95 17.23 18.00
CA ASN A 239 32.75 16.59 19.29
C ASN A 239 33.99 15.77 19.69
N THR A 240 34.96 16.42 20.33
CA THR A 240 36.21 15.78 20.77
C THR A 240 36.04 14.80 21.92
N LYS A 241 34.82 14.64 22.47
CA LYS A 241 34.47 13.66 23.50
C LYS A 241 33.72 12.46 22.90
N TRP A 242 33.90 12.21 21.62
CA TRP A 242 33.36 11.03 20.93
C TRP A 242 34.37 9.89 20.90
N THR A 243 33.88 8.65 20.81
CA THR A 243 34.72 7.46 20.94
C THR A 243 35.83 7.41 19.89
N ASP A 244 36.90 6.68 20.18
CA ASP A 244 38.07 6.52 19.31
C ASP A 244 37.80 5.88 17.93
N GLY A 245 36.57 5.39 17.69
CA GLY A 245 36.15 4.78 16.43
C GLY A 245 36.84 3.46 16.09
N VAL A 246 37.75 2.96 16.93
CA VAL A 246 38.54 1.74 16.66
C VAL A 246 37.61 0.56 16.45
N PHE A 247 36.60 0.41 17.31
CA PHE A 247 35.56 -0.60 17.17
C PHE A 247 34.84 -0.53 15.82
N MET A 248 34.34 0.64 15.43
CA MET A 248 33.58 0.78 14.20
C MET A 248 34.41 0.47 12.96
N ARG A 249 35.69 0.89 12.94
CA ARG A 249 36.62 0.55 11.86
C ARG A 249 36.82 -0.96 11.74
N VAL A 250 37.18 -1.63 12.83
CA VAL A 250 37.45 -3.08 12.82
C VAL A 250 36.17 -3.85 12.48
N PHE A 251 35.03 -3.44 13.04
CA PHE A 251 33.72 -4.02 12.74
C PHE A 251 33.37 -3.95 11.25
N LEU A 252 33.47 -2.78 10.62
CA LEU A 252 33.20 -2.65 9.18
C LEU A 252 34.16 -3.50 8.33
N GLN A 253 35.43 -3.61 8.74
CA GLN A 253 36.40 -4.49 8.09
C GLN A 253 36.00 -5.97 8.21
N GLN A 254 35.47 -6.39 9.37
CA GLN A 254 34.96 -7.75 9.54
C GLN A 254 33.64 -7.98 8.77
N CYS A 255 32.78 -6.97 8.61
CA CYS A 255 31.63 -7.07 7.71
C CYS A 255 32.08 -7.37 6.27
N GLU A 256 33.10 -6.65 5.77
CA GLU A 256 33.68 -6.91 4.44
C GLU A 256 34.26 -8.32 4.33
N ASN A 257 35.04 -8.76 5.33
CA ASN A 257 35.62 -10.11 5.36
C ASN A 257 34.54 -11.21 5.35
N ASN A 258 33.49 -11.04 6.17
CA ASN A 258 32.38 -12.00 6.22
C ASN A 258 31.60 -12.04 4.90
N VAL A 259 31.43 -10.90 4.22
CA VAL A 259 30.82 -10.89 2.90
C VAL A 259 31.71 -11.53 1.85
N ALA A 260 33.01 -11.28 1.88
CA ALA A 260 33.96 -11.93 0.99
C ALA A 260 33.95 -13.45 1.20
N GLN A 261 33.95 -13.93 2.45
CA GLN A 261 33.86 -15.36 2.76
C GLN A 261 32.53 -15.95 2.30
N MET A 262 31.41 -15.27 2.57
CA MET A 262 30.09 -15.68 2.09
C MET A 262 30.07 -15.81 0.55
N LEU A 263 30.69 -14.88 -0.18
CA LEU A 263 30.80 -14.96 -1.64
C LEU A 263 31.73 -16.11 -2.09
N ILE A 264 32.80 -16.41 -1.37
CA ILE A 264 33.70 -17.54 -1.65
C ILE A 264 33.00 -18.87 -1.43
N ASP A 265 32.32 -19.03 -0.29
CA ASP A 265 31.55 -20.24 0.02
C ASP A 265 30.42 -20.45 -1.01
N GLN A 266 29.93 -19.36 -1.60
CA GLN A 266 28.89 -19.36 -2.64
C GLN A 266 29.43 -19.42 -4.08
N ASN A 267 30.74 -19.28 -4.32
CA ASN A 267 31.37 -19.32 -5.67
C ASN A 267 31.34 -20.69 -6.35
N SER A 268 30.63 -21.68 -5.80
CA SER A 268 30.21 -22.87 -6.55
C SER A 268 28.96 -22.63 -7.41
N ARG A 269 28.37 -21.42 -7.44
CA ARG A 269 27.30 -21.02 -8.38
C ARG A 269 27.31 -19.53 -8.75
N ASP A 270 26.70 -19.25 -9.91
CA ASP A 270 26.38 -17.96 -10.53
C ASP A 270 25.76 -16.95 -9.55
N LEU A 271 26.61 -16.24 -8.81
CA LEU A 271 26.26 -14.94 -8.27
C LEU A 271 26.80 -13.87 -9.20
N PRO A 272 26.04 -12.80 -9.45
CA PRO A 272 26.59 -11.69 -10.17
C PRO A 272 27.69 -11.01 -9.33
N SER A 273 28.73 -10.53 -10.01
CA SER A 273 29.82 -9.75 -9.43
C SER A 273 29.30 -8.58 -8.58
N HIS A 274 30.14 -8.08 -7.65
CA HIS A 274 29.84 -6.94 -6.77
C HIS A 274 28.99 -5.86 -7.47
N GLY A 275 27.72 -5.73 -7.09
CA GLY A 275 26.79 -4.72 -7.64
C GLY A 275 25.34 -5.16 -7.83
N ASN A 276 25.06 -6.46 -7.93
CA ASN A 276 23.75 -6.97 -8.39
C ASN A 276 22.88 -7.62 -7.29
N TRP A 277 23.13 -7.32 -6.02
CA TRP A 277 22.27 -7.77 -4.91
C TRP A 277 20.89 -7.13 -5.03
N SER A 278 19.83 -7.94 -5.00
CA SER A 278 18.45 -7.41 -5.00
C SER A 278 18.16 -6.63 -3.72
N ARG A 279 17.12 -5.79 -3.73
CA ARG A 279 16.74 -5.02 -2.54
C ARG A 279 16.37 -5.93 -1.37
N GLU A 280 15.70 -7.05 -1.65
CA GLU A 280 15.32 -8.08 -0.69
C GLU A 280 16.55 -8.74 -0.08
N GLU A 281 17.54 -9.09 -0.90
CA GLU A 281 18.80 -9.69 -0.43
C GLU A 281 19.58 -8.73 0.47
N LYS A 282 19.67 -7.45 0.09
CA LYS A 282 20.32 -6.42 0.93
C LYS A 282 19.61 -6.25 2.27
N ARG A 283 18.29 -6.42 2.34
CA ARG A 283 17.48 -6.20 3.55
C ARG A 283 17.14 -7.48 4.32
N SER A 284 17.64 -8.62 3.89
CA SER A 284 17.30 -9.92 4.47
C SER A 284 17.65 -9.96 5.96
N ALA A 285 16.74 -10.48 6.79
CA ALA A 285 16.99 -10.73 8.21
C ALA A 285 18.18 -11.69 8.41
N ASN A 286 18.47 -12.53 7.42
CA ASN A 286 19.60 -13.46 7.46
C ASN A 286 20.95 -12.74 7.43
N ASN A 287 21.00 -11.47 7.00
CA ASN A 287 22.21 -10.67 7.08
C ASN A 287 22.61 -10.37 8.54
N ASN A 288 21.65 -10.40 9.48
CA ASN A 288 21.89 -10.09 10.89
C ASN A 288 22.95 -11.01 11.51
N ARG A 289 22.99 -12.30 11.14
CA ARG A 289 23.99 -13.23 11.67
C ARG A 289 25.43 -12.85 11.27
N PHE A 290 25.62 -12.33 10.05
CA PHE A 290 26.93 -11.90 9.57
C PHE A 290 27.33 -10.57 10.21
N ILE A 291 26.36 -9.69 10.47
CA ILE A 291 26.57 -8.45 11.22
C ILE A 291 26.96 -8.80 12.68
N LEU A 292 26.27 -9.73 13.33
CA LEU A 292 26.62 -10.21 14.67
C LEU A 292 27.99 -10.89 14.71
N LYS A 293 28.31 -11.69 13.69
CA LYS A 293 29.63 -12.32 13.54
C LYS A 293 30.75 -11.28 13.46
N ALA A 294 30.57 -10.25 12.63
CA ALA A 294 31.52 -9.16 12.53
C ALA A 294 31.68 -8.39 13.87
N ILE A 295 30.61 -8.25 14.66
CA ILE A 295 30.70 -7.69 16.02
C ILE A 295 31.57 -8.57 16.92
N LEU A 296 31.33 -9.89 16.97
CA LEU A 296 32.11 -10.82 17.79
C LEU A 296 33.60 -10.81 17.40
N GLU A 297 33.89 -10.86 16.10
CA GLU A 297 35.25 -10.82 15.59
C GLU A 297 35.93 -9.49 15.91
N ALA A 298 35.23 -8.37 15.79
CA ALA A 298 35.76 -7.06 16.15
C ALA A 298 36.07 -6.94 17.64
N ILE A 299 35.17 -7.41 18.52
CA ILE A 299 35.42 -7.48 19.97
C ILE A 299 36.65 -8.34 20.26
N SER A 300 36.76 -9.50 19.62
CA SER A 300 37.90 -10.42 19.79
C SER A 300 39.22 -9.78 19.36
N ILE A 301 39.26 -9.13 18.20
CA ILE A 301 40.46 -8.46 17.66
C ILE A 301 40.89 -7.29 18.54
N ILE A 302 39.94 -6.49 19.03
CA ILE A 302 40.23 -5.30 19.83
C ILE A 302 40.61 -5.67 21.26
N ALA A 303 40.05 -6.76 21.78
CA ALA A 303 40.20 -7.19 23.17
C ALA A 303 39.93 -6.04 24.16
N PRO A 304 38.71 -5.47 24.17
CA PRO A 304 38.38 -4.36 25.05
C PRO A 304 38.42 -4.78 26.53
N PRO A 305 38.51 -3.81 27.47
CA PRO A 305 38.49 -4.11 28.90
C PRO A 305 37.27 -4.98 29.31
N PRO A 306 37.44 -5.97 30.19
CA PRO A 306 36.33 -6.83 30.62
C PRO A 306 35.18 -6.01 31.21
N HIS A 307 33.96 -6.21 30.69
CA HIS A 307 32.76 -5.55 31.21
C HIS A 307 31.59 -6.55 31.28
N PRO A 308 30.86 -6.66 32.41
CA PRO A 308 29.81 -7.66 32.59
C PRO A 308 28.71 -7.63 31.51
N GLU A 309 28.27 -6.43 31.13
CA GLU A 309 27.26 -6.23 30.07
C GLU A 309 27.75 -6.70 28.70
N LEU A 310 29.02 -6.44 28.37
CA LEU A 310 29.61 -6.84 27.09
C LEU A 310 29.76 -8.37 27.05
N ASN A 311 30.22 -8.98 28.15
CA ASN A 311 30.34 -10.43 28.27
C ASN A 311 28.98 -11.13 28.16
N ALA A 312 27.92 -10.57 28.76
CA ALA A 312 26.57 -11.10 28.65
C ALA A 312 26.04 -11.04 27.20
N PHE A 313 26.26 -9.91 26.51
CA PHE A 313 25.88 -9.76 25.11
C PHE A 313 26.66 -10.71 24.19
N VAL A 314 27.98 -10.85 24.38
CA VAL A 314 28.82 -11.83 23.66
C VAL A 314 28.30 -13.25 23.89
N GLY A 315 27.98 -13.62 25.12
CA GLY A 315 27.42 -14.93 25.45
C GLY A 315 26.07 -15.19 24.77
N LEU A 316 25.22 -14.16 24.64
CA LEU A 316 23.94 -14.25 23.95
C LEU A 316 24.10 -14.54 22.45
N ILE A 317 25.00 -13.82 21.76
CA ILE A 317 25.08 -13.87 20.28
C ILE A 317 26.02 -14.96 19.77
N THR A 318 26.93 -15.47 20.60
CA THR A 318 27.92 -16.50 20.22
C THR A 318 27.27 -17.77 19.65
N PRO A 319 26.25 -18.39 20.30
CA PRO A 319 25.57 -19.57 19.77
C PRO A 319 24.87 -19.31 18.43
N MET A 320 24.39 -18.09 18.19
CA MET A 320 23.65 -17.71 16.98
C MET A 320 24.56 -17.56 15.75
N VAL A 321 25.85 -17.33 15.98
CA VAL A 321 26.87 -17.15 14.93
C VAL A 321 27.61 -18.45 14.63
N ASN A 322 27.73 -19.34 15.62
CA ASN A 322 28.55 -20.54 15.55
C ASN A 322 27.80 -21.80 15.05
N SER A 323 26.66 -21.67 14.35
CA SER A 323 25.95 -22.85 13.80
C SER A 323 26.92 -23.68 12.96
N ASN A 324 27.31 -24.85 13.47
CA ASN A 324 28.27 -25.70 12.79
C ASN A 324 27.50 -26.45 11.70
N THR A 325 28.07 -26.60 10.51
CA THR A 325 27.47 -27.45 9.48
C THR A 325 27.23 -28.89 9.98
N ASP A 326 27.95 -29.33 11.03
CA ASP A 326 27.71 -30.62 11.68
C ASP A 326 26.34 -30.69 12.41
N ASP A 327 25.76 -29.57 12.85
CA ASP A 327 24.43 -29.55 13.48
C ASP A 327 23.32 -29.93 12.49
N PHE A 328 23.57 -29.73 11.19
CA PHE A 328 22.65 -30.13 10.13
C PHE A 328 22.71 -31.63 9.82
N ALA A 329 23.65 -32.40 10.40
CA ALA A 329 23.83 -33.82 10.09
C ALA A 329 22.63 -34.71 10.47
N ASP A 330 21.70 -34.21 11.29
CA ASP A 330 20.47 -34.93 11.64
C ASP A 330 19.70 -35.39 10.38
N PRO A 331 19.29 -36.67 10.30
CA PRO A 331 18.62 -37.21 9.11
C PRO A 331 17.33 -36.48 8.72
N ALA A 332 16.53 -35.99 9.68
CA ALA A 332 15.31 -35.26 9.40
C ALA A 332 15.61 -33.85 8.87
N ILE A 333 16.62 -33.18 9.43
CA ILE A 333 17.10 -31.89 8.90
C ILE A 333 17.64 -32.07 7.47
N GLN A 334 18.41 -33.12 7.21
CA GLN A 334 18.88 -33.41 5.85
C GLN A 334 17.74 -33.66 4.87
N GLN A 335 16.63 -34.28 5.29
CA GLN A 335 15.45 -34.45 4.45
C GLN A 335 14.77 -33.11 4.14
N LEU A 336 14.60 -32.24 5.15
CA LEU A 336 14.11 -30.87 4.93
C LEU A 336 15.02 -30.13 3.93
N MET A 337 16.33 -30.18 4.11
CA MET A 337 17.28 -29.51 3.21
C MET A 337 17.16 -30.03 1.77
N ARG A 338 16.96 -31.34 1.54
CA ARG A 338 16.71 -31.87 0.19
C ARG A 338 15.42 -31.33 -0.41
N VAL A 339 14.36 -31.19 0.37
CA VAL A 339 13.07 -30.63 -0.09
C VAL A 339 13.19 -29.15 -0.41
N LEU A 340 13.84 -28.37 0.46
CA LEU A 340 14.13 -26.95 0.20
C LEU A 340 14.99 -26.80 -1.07
N GLN A 341 16.01 -27.64 -1.24
CA GLN A 341 16.85 -27.65 -2.44
C GLN A 341 16.05 -28.01 -3.70
N LYS A 342 15.18 -29.03 -3.65
CA LYS A 342 14.30 -29.47 -4.74
C LYS A 342 13.44 -28.33 -5.28
N PHE A 343 12.95 -27.46 -4.40
CA PHE A 343 12.06 -26.35 -4.75
C PHE A 343 12.78 -25.00 -4.88
N GLY A 344 14.12 -24.97 -4.80
CA GLY A 344 14.91 -23.74 -4.91
C GLY A 344 14.68 -22.75 -3.76
N LEU A 345 14.22 -23.22 -2.59
CA LEU A 345 13.89 -22.41 -1.43
C LEU A 345 15.06 -22.37 -0.44
N GLY A 346 15.25 -21.23 0.21
CA GLY A 346 16.21 -21.10 1.32
C GLY A 346 17.68 -21.33 0.97
N LYS A 347 18.08 -21.25 -0.31
CA LYS A 347 19.47 -21.42 -0.81
C LYS A 347 20.25 -22.51 -0.04
N VAL A 348 20.01 -23.78 -0.37
CA VAL A 348 20.65 -24.92 0.29
C VAL A 348 22.05 -25.19 -0.27
N CYS A 349 23.04 -25.22 0.61
CA CYS A 349 24.46 -25.43 0.36
C CYS A 349 24.90 -26.86 0.74
N VAL A 350 26.11 -27.25 0.34
CA VAL A 350 26.73 -28.54 0.66
C VAL A 350 28.06 -28.25 1.37
N SER A 351 28.28 -28.79 2.56
CA SER A 351 29.56 -28.65 3.27
C SER A 351 30.64 -29.54 2.66
N PRO A 352 31.94 -29.35 2.99
CA PRO A 352 33.01 -30.26 2.57
C PRO A 352 32.79 -31.73 3.00
N LYS A 353 32.00 -31.96 4.05
CA LYS A 353 31.59 -33.30 4.52
C LYS A 353 30.33 -33.83 3.80
N ALA A 354 29.89 -33.17 2.71
CA ALA A 354 28.66 -33.47 1.98
C ALA A 354 27.36 -33.32 2.79
N ILE A 355 27.36 -32.52 3.86
CA ILE A 355 26.16 -32.22 4.65
C ILE A 355 25.42 -31.04 4.01
N LEU A 356 24.12 -31.20 3.75
CA LEU A 356 23.29 -30.10 3.26
C LEU A 356 23.00 -29.11 4.38
N TYR A 357 23.14 -27.82 4.15
CA TYR A 357 22.79 -26.80 5.15
C TYR A 357 22.16 -25.58 4.49
N SER A 358 21.44 -24.79 5.27
CA SER A 358 20.83 -23.55 4.81
C SER A 358 20.98 -22.49 5.87
N ASP A 359 21.43 -21.32 5.43
CA ASP A 359 21.52 -20.12 6.26
C ASP A 359 20.17 -19.56 6.69
N TYR A 360 19.09 -20.08 6.10
CA TYR A 360 17.72 -19.71 6.36
C TYR A 360 17.09 -20.61 7.43
N PHE A 361 17.76 -21.67 7.89
CA PHE A 361 17.25 -22.59 8.90
C PHE A 361 18.16 -22.61 10.13
N ASP A 362 17.63 -22.20 11.28
CA ASP A 362 18.29 -22.33 12.57
C ASP A 362 17.93 -23.67 13.19
N VAL A 363 18.91 -24.58 13.25
CA VAL A 363 18.76 -25.93 13.80
C VAL A 363 18.36 -25.91 15.28
N SER A 364 18.89 -24.96 16.06
CA SER A 364 18.68 -24.92 17.51
C SER A 364 17.25 -24.52 17.88
N THR A 365 16.64 -23.65 17.08
CA THR A 365 15.29 -23.14 17.32
C THR A 365 14.24 -23.74 16.39
N GLY A 366 14.64 -24.51 15.37
CA GLY A 366 13.76 -25.00 14.30
C GLY A 366 13.16 -23.87 13.47
N THR A 367 13.82 -22.71 13.40
CA THR A 367 13.27 -21.51 12.75
C THR A 367 13.69 -21.44 11.29
N LEU A 368 12.71 -21.37 10.39
CA LEU A 368 12.90 -21.22 8.95
C LEU A 368 12.57 -19.78 8.51
N SER A 369 13.57 -19.02 8.11
CA SER A 369 13.50 -17.59 7.79
C SER A 369 13.45 -17.32 6.29
N ILE A 370 12.34 -17.69 5.65
CA ILE A 370 12.08 -17.50 4.22
C ILE A 370 10.86 -16.60 4.04
N GLN A 371 11.04 -15.42 3.42
CA GLN A 371 9.98 -14.42 3.24
C GLN A 371 8.69 -15.00 2.62
N ALA A 372 8.84 -15.89 1.63
CA ALA A 372 7.74 -16.63 1.03
C ALA A 372 8.16 -18.09 0.82
N LEU A 373 7.75 -18.96 1.75
CA LEU A 373 7.79 -20.40 1.57
C LEU A 373 6.62 -20.80 0.67
N ASP A 374 6.83 -20.61 -0.64
CA ASP A 374 5.79 -20.63 -1.67
C ASP A 374 5.99 -21.81 -2.62
N PHE A 375 5.03 -22.74 -2.60
CA PHE A 375 5.00 -23.91 -3.48
C PHE A 375 4.03 -23.76 -4.65
N THR A 376 3.64 -22.52 -4.99
CA THR A 376 2.72 -22.24 -6.11
C THR A 376 3.31 -22.70 -7.44
N GLY A 377 2.54 -23.45 -8.22
CA GLY A 377 2.96 -23.95 -9.54
C GLY A 377 3.96 -25.10 -9.49
N GLN A 378 4.23 -25.63 -8.30
CA GLN A 378 5.12 -26.77 -8.08
C GLN A 378 4.30 -27.97 -7.59
N THR A 379 4.87 -29.18 -7.63
CA THR A 379 4.21 -30.41 -7.15
C THR A 379 4.74 -30.79 -5.78
N LEU A 380 4.15 -30.22 -4.72
CA LEU A 380 4.44 -30.60 -3.33
C LEU A 380 3.62 -31.84 -2.95
N SER A 381 4.32 -32.94 -2.65
CA SER A 381 3.70 -34.20 -2.19
C SER A 381 3.56 -34.26 -0.66
N ASN A 382 2.74 -35.20 -0.16
CA ASN A 382 2.65 -35.48 1.28
C ASN A 382 4.02 -35.84 1.89
N SER A 383 4.86 -36.59 1.16
CA SER A 383 6.21 -36.96 1.61
C SER A 383 7.16 -35.78 1.67
N ASP A 384 7.01 -34.80 0.76
CA ASP A 384 7.81 -33.57 0.81
C ASP A 384 7.44 -32.75 2.06
N LEU A 385 6.14 -32.56 2.32
CA LEU A 385 5.68 -31.78 3.48
C LEU A 385 6.01 -32.46 4.82
N ALA A 386 6.03 -33.79 4.88
CA ALA A 386 6.40 -34.54 6.09
C ALA A 386 7.81 -34.19 6.62
N THR A 387 8.71 -33.73 5.74
CA THR A 387 10.07 -33.30 6.13
C THR A 387 10.09 -32.01 6.96
N PHE A 388 9.00 -31.26 6.99
CA PHE A 388 8.86 -30.04 7.79
C PHE A 388 8.69 -30.29 9.30
N SER A 389 8.69 -31.56 9.74
CA SER A 389 8.51 -31.94 11.16
C SER A 389 9.55 -31.36 12.13
N VAL A 390 10.70 -30.91 11.62
CA VAL A 390 11.75 -30.21 12.37
C VAL A 390 11.55 -28.69 12.45
N VAL A 391 10.63 -28.13 11.65
CA VAL A 391 10.32 -26.69 11.64
C VAL A 391 9.35 -26.37 12.78
N ARG A 392 9.72 -25.40 13.62
CA ARG A 392 8.91 -24.86 14.71
C ARG A 392 8.38 -23.47 14.39
N ASN A 393 9.17 -22.64 13.72
CA ASN A 393 8.83 -21.24 13.46
C ASN A 393 9.09 -20.89 12.00
N ILE A 394 8.20 -20.10 11.39
CA ILE A 394 8.40 -19.56 10.04
C ILE A 394 8.46 -18.03 10.10
N ILE A 395 9.63 -17.46 9.80
CA ILE A 395 9.79 -16.02 9.60
C ILE A 395 9.50 -15.70 8.12
N GLY A 396 8.21 -15.51 7.82
CA GLY A 396 7.68 -15.25 6.49
C GLY A 396 6.32 -15.90 6.27
N ASN A 397 5.91 -16.02 5.00
CA ASN A 397 4.63 -16.63 4.63
C ASN A 397 4.78 -18.13 4.36
N LEU A 398 3.80 -18.94 4.76
CA LEU A 398 3.63 -20.33 4.34
C LEU A 398 2.48 -20.42 3.33
N LYS A 399 2.78 -20.77 2.08
CA LYS A 399 1.79 -20.89 1.00
C LYS A 399 1.76 -22.28 0.38
N LEU A 400 0.71 -23.02 0.71
CA LEU A 400 0.33 -24.29 0.12
C LEU A 400 -0.74 -24.03 -0.94
N ASN A 401 -0.32 -23.60 -2.14
CA ASN A 401 -1.23 -23.20 -3.22
C ASN A 401 -1.05 -24.03 -4.49
N GLY A 402 -2.14 -24.56 -5.05
CA GLY A 402 -2.13 -25.28 -6.33
C GLY A 402 -1.57 -26.71 -6.25
N ASN A 403 -1.52 -27.28 -5.05
CA ASN A 403 -0.96 -28.60 -4.77
C ASN A 403 -2.07 -29.65 -4.63
N SER A 404 -2.72 -30.01 -5.74
CA SER A 404 -3.89 -30.92 -5.75
C SER A 404 -3.57 -32.34 -5.26
N ILE A 405 -2.32 -32.78 -5.34
CA ILE A 405 -1.89 -34.09 -4.81
C ILE A 405 -1.65 -34.09 -3.30
N LEU A 406 -1.52 -32.91 -2.69
CA LEU A 406 -1.33 -32.77 -1.25
C LEU A 406 -2.67 -33.01 -0.57
N THR A 407 -2.77 -34.12 0.15
CA THR A 407 -4.02 -34.58 0.79
C THR A 407 -3.96 -34.53 2.31
N LEU A 408 -2.76 -34.37 2.88
CA LEU A 408 -2.47 -34.33 4.31
C LEU A 408 -1.54 -33.16 4.64
N LEU A 409 -1.59 -32.68 5.89
CA LEU A 409 -0.68 -31.65 6.43
C LEU A 409 0.38 -32.22 7.38
N THR A 410 0.62 -33.54 7.33
CA THR A 410 1.64 -34.20 8.14
C THR A 410 3.00 -33.53 7.93
N GLY A 411 3.69 -33.24 9.04
CA GLY A 411 4.94 -32.49 9.04
C GLY A 411 4.80 -31.07 9.58
N LEU A 412 3.58 -30.50 9.63
CA LEU A 412 3.33 -29.20 10.27
C LEU A 412 2.90 -29.33 11.74
N ASP A 413 2.86 -30.55 12.27
CA ASP A 413 2.28 -30.86 13.59
C ASP A 413 3.00 -30.15 14.75
N ASN A 414 4.28 -29.82 14.56
CA ASN A 414 5.11 -29.11 15.54
C ASN A 414 5.28 -27.62 15.24
N LEU A 415 4.59 -27.08 14.24
CA LEU A 415 4.71 -25.67 13.89
C LEU A 415 4.01 -24.81 14.95
N GLU A 416 4.76 -23.93 15.60
CA GLU A 416 4.36 -23.09 16.73
C GLU A 416 4.00 -21.66 16.29
N SER A 417 4.73 -21.08 15.32
CA SER A 417 4.46 -19.71 14.86
C SER A 417 4.70 -19.48 13.36
N ILE A 418 3.89 -18.57 12.80
CA ILE A 418 4.09 -17.99 11.46
C ILE A 418 4.05 -16.46 11.57
N GLU A 419 5.14 -15.82 11.20
CA GLU A 419 5.30 -14.37 11.26
C GLU A 419 4.66 -13.62 10.07
N GLY A 420 4.31 -14.34 9.01
CA GLY A 420 3.55 -13.85 7.86
C GLY A 420 2.19 -14.53 7.72
N ASP A 421 1.75 -14.69 6.48
CA ASP A 421 0.47 -15.30 6.11
C ASP A 421 0.57 -16.83 6.06
N LEU A 422 -0.52 -17.50 6.48
CA LEU A 422 -0.78 -18.91 6.18
C LEU A 422 -1.82 -18.99 5.06
N THR A 423 -1.44 -19.57 3.92
CA THR A 423 -2.34 -19.77 2.78
C THR A 423 -2.41 -21.25 2.43
N ILE A 424 -3.62 -21.83 2.41
CA ILE A 424 -3.90 -23.21 2.03
C ILE A 424 -5.01 -23.17 0.98
N THR A 425 -4.63 -23.23 -0.30
CA THR A 425 -5.56 -23.03 -1.41
C THR A 425 -5.36 -23.99 -2.56
N HIS A 426 -6.43 -24.39 -3.25
CA HIS A 426 -6.35 -25.29 -4.41
C HIS A 426 -5.55 -26.58 -4.11
N THR A 427 -5.81 -27.21 -2.97
CA THR A 427 -5.19 -28.49 -2.55
C THR A 427 -6.19 -29.65 -2.57
N GLY A 428 -5.68 -30.88 -2.50
CA GLY A 428 -6.48 -32.10 -2.31
C GLY A 428 -6.76 -32.44 -0.84
N ILE A 429 -6.51 -31.51 0.09
CA ILE A 429 -6.62 -31.77 1.52
C ILE A 429 -8.07 -32.06 1.89
N LYS A 430 -8.27 -33.16 2.59
CA LYS A 430 -9.60 -33.58 3.08
C LYS A 430 -9.89 -33.09 4.49
N HIS A 431 -8.85 -32.95 5.31
CA HIS A 431 -8.96 -32.53 6.70
C HIS A 431 -7.75 -31.67 7.10
N ILE A 432 -8.00 -30.55 7.79
CA ILE A 432 -6.93 -29.78 8.44
C ILE A 432 -6.87 -30.21 9.91
N ASN A 433 -5.90 -31.07 10.26
CA ASN A 433 -5.70 -31.61 11.62
C ASN A 433 -4.25 -31.49 12.15
N GLY A 434 -3.30 -31.01 11.33
CA GLY A 434 -1.85 -31.00 11.65
C GLY A 434 -1.28 -29.63 12.03
N LEU A 435 -2.10 -28.72 12.55
CA LEU A 435 -1.69 -27.36 12.96
C LEU A 435 -2.11 -27.09 14.41
N ASN A 436 -2.02 -28.10 15.28
CA ASN A 436 -2.52 -28.02 16.64
C ASN A 436 -1.60 -27.26 17.58
N MET A 437 -0.28 -27.28 17.32
CA MET A 437 0.72 -26.52 18.08
C MET A 437 0.84 -25.07 17.63
N LEU A 438 0.19 -24.67 16.53
CA LEU A 438 0.32 -23.32 16.00
C LEU A 438 -0.40 -22.34 16.93
N GLU A 439 0.38 -21.54 17.66
CA GLU A 439 -0.10 -20.58 18.66
C GLU A 439 -0.40 -19.21 18.06
N ARG A 440 0.35 -18.81 17.02
CA ARG A 440 0.28 -17.47 16.46
C ARG A 440 0.48 -17.41 14.94
N VAL A 441 -0.38 -16.62 14.29
CA VAL A 441 -0.19 -16.16 12.90
C VAL A 441 -0.27 -14.63 12.86
N LYS A 442 0.84 -13.97 12.55
CA LYS A 442 0.90 -12.50 12.42
C LYS A 442 0.23 -11.97 11.16
N GLY A 443 0.17 -12.76 10.11
CA GLY A 443 -0.50 -12.40 8.86
C GLY A 443 -1.98 -12.76 8.88
N LYS A 444 -2.50 -13.15 7.71
CA LYS A 444 -3.82 -13.75 7.54
C LYS A 444 -3.75 -15.27 7.51
N ILE A 445 -4.87 -15.91 7.83
CA ILE A 445 -5.13 -17.31 7.51
C ILE A 445 -6.12 -17.33 6.35
N ASP A 446 -5.71 -17.87 5.21
CA ASP A 446 -6.55 -18.02 4.01
C ASP A 446 -6.67 -19.51 3.65
N ILE A 447 -7.85 -20.08 3.86
CA ILE A 447 -8.19 -21.47 3.55
C ILE A 447 -9.30 -21.42 2.50
N SER A 448 -8.94 -21.44 1.22
CA SER A 448 -9.93 -21.26 0.16
C SER A 448 -9.75 -22.15 -1.05
N HIS A 449 -10.84 -22.43 -1.75
CA HIS A 449 -10.83 -23.25 -2.97
C HIS A 449 -10.23 -24.65 -2.78
N ASN A 450 -10.52 -25.32 -1.66
CA ASN A 450 -10.16 -26.72 -1.43
C ASN A 450 -11.43 -27.58 -1.55
N PRO A 451 -11.77 -28.09 -2.76
CA PRO A 451 -13.06 -28.71 -3.03
C PRO A 451 -13.28 -30.05 -2.31
N GLU A 452 -12.21 -30.71 -1.86
CA GLU A 452 -12.27 -31.97 -1.09
C GLU A 452 -12.24 -31.77 0.43
N LEU A 453 -12.04 -30.53 0.92
CA LEU A 453 -11.92 -30.24 2.34
C LEU A 453 -13.27 -30.48 3.04
N ASN A 454 -13.33 -31.49 3.91
CA ASN A 454 -14.53 -31.90 4.63
C ASN A 454 -14.60 -31.32 6.04
N SER A 455 -13.46 -31.14 6.72
CA SER A 455 -13.43 -30.60 8.08
C SER A 455 -12.17 -29.82 8.42
N ILE A 456 -12.32 -28.82 9.30
CA ILE A 456 -11.22 -28.10 9.93
C ILE A 456 -11.26 -28.40 11.43
N ASN A 457 -10.33 -29.25 11.91
CA ASN A 457 -10.21 -29.57 13.33
C ASN A 457 -8.84 -29.18 13.93
N GLY A 458 -7.98 -28.53 13.14
CA GLY A 458 -6.68 -27.99 13.56
C GLY A 458 -6.79 -26.69 14.37
N PHE A 459 -5.66 -26.02 14.61
CA PHE A 459 -5.59 -24.71 15.27
C PHE A 459 -6.08 -24.71 16.72
N THR A 460 -5.89 -25.81 17.45
CA THR A 460 -6.38 -25.94 18.82
C THR A 460 -5.62 -25.06 19.83
N SER A 461 -4.37 -24.69 19.55
CA SER A 461 -3.58 -23.78 20.40
C SER A 461 -3.53 -22.34 19.86
N LEU A 462 -4.12 -22.07 18.69
CA LEU A 462 -4.05 -20.78 18.05
C LEU A 462 -4.81 -19.74 18.89
N ASP A 463 -4.10 -18.78 19.46
CA ASP A 463 -4.65 -17.77 20.35
C ASP A 463 -4.97 -16.45 19.63
N THR A 464 -4.07 -16.03 18.73
CA THR A 464 -4.15 -14.71 18.08
C THR A 464 -3.84 -14.78 16.58
N VAL A 465 -4.68 -14.11 15.78
CA VAL A 465 -4.43 -13.76 14.37
C VAL A 465 -4.46 -12.25 14.21
N ASP A 466 -3.41 -11.62 13.66
CA ASP A 466 -3.38 -10.15 13.67
C ASP A 466 -4.30 -9.52 12.61
N THR A 467 -4.58 -10.21 11.49
CA THR A 467 -5.28 -9.61 10.35
C THR A 467 -6.64 -10.24 10.04
N LEU A 468 -6.71 -11.42 9.43
CA LEU A 468 -7.93 -11.99 8.83
C LEU A 468 -7.92 -13.51 8.94
N VAL A 469 -9.08 -14.09 9.25
CA VAL A 469 -9.37 -15.51 9.04
C VAL A 469 -10.38 -15.61 7.89
N ASN A 470 -9.94 -16.14 6.75
CA ASN A 470 -10.71 -16.27 5.52
C ASN A 470 -10.89 -17.74 5.16
N ILE A 471 -12.13 -18.24 5.17
CA ILE A 471 -12.48 -19.62 4.82
C ILE A 471 -13.54 -19.58 3.72
N THR A 472 -13.13 -19.67 2.46
CA THR A 472 -14.06 -19.43 1.34
C THR A 472 -14.00 -20.49 0.24
N HIS A 473 -15.12 -20.75 -0.41
CA HIS A 473 -15.19 -21.67 -1.57
C HIS A 473 -14.70 -23.10 -1.27
N ASN A 474 -14.93 -23.60 -0.06
CA ASN A 474 -14.67 -24.99 0.31
C ASN A 474 -16.01 -25.76 0.31
N THR A 475 -16.51 -26.09 -0.88
CA THR A 475 -17.89 -26.57 -1.08
C THR A 475 -18.20 -27.92 -0.43
N ALA A 476 -17.19 -28.73 -0.11
CA ALA A 476 -17.35 -29.98 0.63
C ALA A 476 -17.28 -29.83 2.16
N LEU A 477 -16.92 -28.65 2.67
CA LEU A 477 -16.68 -28.43 4.10
C LEU A 477 -17.99 -28.60 4.87
N LYS A 478 -17.99 -29.49 5.86
CA LYS A 478 -19.17 -29.81 6.69
C LYS A 478 -19.04 -29.26 8.10
N THR A 479 -17.82 -29.24 8.65
CA THR A 479 -17.59 -28.90 10.05
C THR A 479 -16.34 -28.05 10.25
N ILE A 480 -16.45 -27.06 11.13
CA ILE A 480 -15.32 -26.32 11.71
C ILE A 480 -15.36 -26.53 13.22
N ASN A 481 -14.47 -27.37 13.73
CA ASN A 481 -14.32 -27.64 15.17
C ASN A 481 -12.97 -27.13 15.72
N GLY A 482 -12.08 -26.65 14.84
CA GLY A 482 -10.82 -26.00 15.21
C GLY A 482 -11.00 -24.60 15.80
N PHE A 483 -9.90 -23.91 16.10
CA PHE A 483 -9.89 -22.52 16.63
C PHE A 483 -10.54 -22.31 18.01
N ASN A 484 -10.63 -23.35 18.83
CA ASN A 484 -11.28 -23.22 20.15
C ASN A 484 -10.51 -22.32 21.11
N SER A 485 -9.21 -22.14 20.92
CA SER A 485 -8.39 -21.22 21.72
C SER A 485 -8.30 -19.81 21.13
N LEU A 486 -8.84 -19.57 19.92
CA LEU A 486 -8.68 -18.28 19.25
C LEU A 486 -9.49 -17.22 19.98
N GLN A 487 -8.78 -16.28 20.61
CA GLN A 487 -9.38 -15.19 21.36
C GLN A 487 -9.56 -13.94 20.51
N GLN A 488 -8.58 -13.62 19.66
CA GLN A 488 -8.52 -12.33 18.98
C GLN A 488 -8.18 -12.44 17.50
N ILE A 489 -8.96 -11.71 16.68
CA ILE A 489 -8.61 -11.32 15.32
C ILE A 489 -8.42 -9.81 15.32
N ASN A 490 -7.18 -9.34 15.47
CA ASN A 490 -6.88 -7.98 15.91
C ASN A 490 -7.45 -6.88 14.99
N LYS A 491 -6.99 -6.83 13.74
CA LYS A 491 -7.25 -5.69 12.84
C LYS A 491 -8.33 -5.94 11.78
N GLY A 492 -8.80 -7.18 11.61
CA GLY A 492 -9.69 -7.53 10.49
C GLY A 492 -10.86 -8.42 10.87
N ALA A 493 -11.12 -9.44 10.05
CA ALA A 493 -12.43 -10.09 9.98
C ALA A 493 -12.37 -11.61 10.19
N LEU A 494 -13.51 -12.18 10.57
CA LEU A 494 -13.82 -13.58 10.34
C LEU A 494 -14.74 -13.67 9.11
N THR A 495 -14.24 -14.27 8.04
CA THR A 495 -14.97 -14.42 6.77
C THR A 495 -15.11 -15.91 6.45
N ILE A 496 -16.36 -16.39 6.36
CA ILE A 496 -16.71 -17.75 5.94
C ILE A 496 -17.77 -17.67 4.85
N GLU A 497 -17.40 -17.97 3.60
CA GLU A 497 -18.30 -17.80 2.46
C GLU A 497 -18.28 -18.99 1.51
N GLN A 498 -19.40 -19.28 0.85
CA GLN A 498 -19.47 -20.30 -0.22
C GLN A 498 -19.06 -21.70 0.26
N CYS A 499 -19.29 -22.02 1.53
CA CYS A 499 -19.12 -23.33 2.13
C CYS A 499 -20.50 -23.99 2.28
N ILE A 500 -21.16 -24.25 1.16
CA ILE A 500 -22.59 -24.59 1.09
C ILE A 500 -23.02 -25.86 1.84
N LYS A 501 -22.09 -26.73 2.23
CA LYS A 501 -22.35 -27.93 3.05
C LYS A 501 -22.03 -27.73 4.54
N LEU A 502 -21.47 -26.58 4.92
CA LEU A 502 -21.04 -26.30 6.29
C LEU A 502 -22.27 -26.08 7.16
N SER A 503 -22.50 -27.02 8.07
CA SER A 503 -23.66 -27.00 8.98
C SER A 503 -23.27 -26.91 10.45
N ILE A 504 -22.00 -27.17 10.80
CA ILE A 504 -21.52 -27.14 12.18
C ILE A 504 -20.29 -26.25 12.29
N ILE A 505 -20.39 -25.21 13.12
CA ILE A 505 -19.27 -24.35 13.51
C ILE A 505 -19.24 -24.35 15.04
N ASN A 506 -18.42 -25.25 15.60
CA ASN A 506 -18.15 -25.30 17.04
C ASN A 506 -16.85 -24.55 17.38
N GLY A 507 -16.03 -24.25 16.38
CA GLY A 507 -14.86 -23.39 16.50
C GLY A 507 -15.20 -21.96 16.88
N PHE A 508 -14.20 -21.19 17.33
CA PHE A 508 -14.30 -19.77 17.71
C PHE A 508 -15.12 -19.48 18.97
N CYS A 509 -15.42 -20.48 19.81
CA CYS A 509 -16.23 -20.30 21.00
C CYS A 509 -15.62 -19.37 22.08
N ASN A 510 -14.30 -19.15 22.04
CA ASN A 510 -13.57 -18.22 22.91
C ASN A 510 -13.23 -16.88 22.23
N LEU A 511 -13.70 -16.65 20.99
CA LEU A 511 -13.44 -15.40 20.28
C LEU A 511 -14.10 -14.24 21.02
N ASN A 512 -13.29 -13.33 21.54
CA ASN A 512 -13.73 -12.17 22.32
C ASN A 512 -13.52 -10.84 21.59
N GLN A 513 -12.69 -10.82 20.54
CA GLN A 513 -12.42 -9.60 19.77
C GLN A 513 -12.24 -9.88 18.27
N VAL A 514 -13.07 -9.21 17.46
CA VAL A 514 -12.90 -9.12 16.00
C VAL A 514 -13.57 -7.84 15.48
N LYS A 515 -13.13 -7.30 14.33
CA LYS A 515 -13.73 -6.10 13.75
C LYS A 515 -14.98 -6.40 12.94
N ASN A 516 -14.94 -7.40 12.07
CA ASN A 516 -16.06 -7.73 11.18
C ASN A 516 -16.38 -9.24 11.17
N ILE A 517 -17.66 -9.57 11.03
CA ILE A 517 -18.15 -10.93 10.81
C ILE A 517 -18.84 -11.01 9.45
N VAL A 518 -18.40 -11.94 8.61
CA VAL A 518 -19.01 -12.24 7.31
C VAL A 518 -19.23 -13.74 7.19
N LEU A 519 -20.48 -14.18 7.29
CA LEU A 519 -20.95 -15.54 7.04
C LEU A 519 -21.91 -15.48 5.86
N ASN A 520 -21.61 -16.19 4.77
CA ASN A 520 -22.41 -16.07 3.55
C ASN A 520 -22.53 -17.41 2.81
N ARG A 521 -23.76 -17.78 2.41
CA ARG A 521 -24.03 -19.02 1.65
C ARG A 521 -23.50 -20.27 2.36
N LEU A 522 -24.01 -20.48 3.57
CA LEU A 522 -23.72 -21.62 4.44
C LEU A 522 -25.00 -22.44 4.70
N ASN A 523 -24.89 -23.56 5.41
CA ASN A 523 -26.02 -24.41 5.80
C ASN A 523 -26.14 -24.52 7.34
N ILE A 524 -25.91 -23.42 8.05
CA ILE A 524 -25.94 -23.35 9.51
C ILE A 524 -27.33 -22.89 9.99
N THR A 525 -27.92 -23.60 10.95
CA THR A 525 -29.21 -23.22 11.53
C THR A 525 -29.08 -22.31 12.76
N GLN A 526 -27.89 -22.29 13.37
CA GLN A 526 -27.56 -21.50 14.55
C GLN A 526 -26.11 -20.99 14.49
N ALA A 527 -25.81 -19.95 15.27
CA ALA A 527 -24.50 -19.30 15.31
C ALA A 527 -24.02 -19.09 16.76
N ASP A 528 -24.26 -20.07 17.63
CA ASP A 528 -24.03 -19.99 19.08
C ASP A 528 -22.57 -19.74 19.46
N PHE A 529 -21.63 -20.11 18.59
CA PHE A 529 -20.20 -19.82 18.75
C PHE A 529 -19.90 -18.31 18.86
N LEU A 530 -20.78 -17.43 18.35
CA LEU A 530 -20.66 -15.98 18.48
C LEU A 530 -21.18 -15.41 19.80
N SER A 531 -21.81 -16.23 20.66
CA SER A 531 -22.44 -15.74 21.90
C SER A 531 -21.40 -15.14 22.87
N HIS A 532 -20.23 -15.77 22.97
CA HIS A 532 -19.14 -15.24 23.79
C HIS A 532 -18.67 -13.88 23.25
N LEU A 533 -18.48 -13.78 21.94
CA LEU A 533 -18.07 -12.53 21.28
C LEU A 533 -19.02 -11.37 21.60
N PHE A 534 -20.33 -11.55 21.43
CA PHE A 534 -21.28 -10.45 21.66
C PHE A 534 -21.51 -10.15 23.13
N LYS A 535 -21.19 -11.08 24.04
CA LYS A 535 -21.09 -10.79 25.48
C LYS A 535 -19.91 -9.87 25.79
N GLN A 536 -18.77 -10.05 25.13
CA GLN A 536 -17.57 -9.22 25.30
C GLN A 536 -17.65 -7.90 24.53
N GLN A 537 -18.33 -7.90 23.39
CA GLN A 537 -18.51 -6.75 22.49
C GLN A 537 -19.98 -6.41 22.29
N PRO A 538 -20.71 -5.99 23.34
CA PRO A 538 -22.11 -5.59 23.22
C PRO A 538 -22.29 -4.38 22.28
N ASN A 539 -21.26 -3.56 22.10
CA ASN A 539 -21.22 -2.48 21.13
C ASN A 539 -20.24 -2.81 20.01
N PHE A 540 -20.67 -3.64 19.07
CA PHE A 540 -19.84 -4.22 18.02
C PHE A 540 -19.36 -3.14 17.03
N LYS A 541 -18.04 -3.05 16.82
CA LYS A 541 -17.41 -1.90 16.14
C LYS A 541 -17.42 -1.95 14.61
N GLY A 542 -17.58 -3.11 14.00
CA GLY A 542 -17.67 -3.23 12.54
C GLY A 542 -19.03 -3.74 12.09
N HIS A 543 -19.03 -4.50 11.00
CA HIS A 543 -20.25 -5.04 10.42
C HIS A 543 -20.46 -6.51 10.77
N ILE A 544 -21.73 -6.90 10.84
CA ILE A 544 -22.17 -8.28 11.00
C ILE A 544 -22.98 -8.62 9.76
N LYS A 545 -22.52 -9.59 8.97
CA LYS A 545 -23.24 -10.10 7.81
C LYS A 545 -23.37 -11.60 7.95
N ILE A 546 -24.59 -12.10 8.15
CA ILE A 546 -24.93 -13.52 8.15
C ILE A 546 -26.05 -13.70 7.13
N THR A 547 -25.70 -13.97 5.88
CA THR A 547 -26.64 -13.91 4.75
C THR A 547 -26.69 -15.23 4.01
N PHE A 548 -27.89 -15.68 3.62
CA PHE A 548 -28.03 -16.93 2.89
C PHE A 548 -27.48 -18.16 3.63
N CYS A 549 -27.60 -18.21 4.97
CA CYS A 549 -26.96 -19.23 5.82
C CYS A 549 -27.91 -20.32 6.35
N GLN A 550 -29.22 -20.23 6.14
CA GLN A 550 -30.26 -21.07 6.77
C GLN A 550 -30.50 -20.81 8.25
N LEU A 551 -30.06 -19.67 8.79
CA LEU A 551 -30.18 -19.36 10.21
C LEU A 551 -31.65 -19.31 10.67
N GLU A 552 -31.97 -19.94 11.79
CA GLU A 552 -33.32 -19.99 12.38
C GLU A 552 -33.37 -19.30 13.75
N ASN A 553 -32.26 -19.28 14.50
CA ASN A 553 -32.17 -18.79 15.88
C ASN A 553 -31.14 -17.65 16.00
N LEU A 554 -31.48 -16.60 16.77
CA LEU A 554 -30.65 -15.39 17.01
C LEU A 554 -30.19 -15.22 18.46
N SER A 555 -30.33 -16.23 19.32
CA SER A 555 -30.00 -16.16 20.75
C SER A 555 -28.55 -15.75 21.04
N CYS A 556 -27.62 -15.99 20.10
CA CYS A 556 -26.24 -15.55 20.19
C CYS A 556 -26.09 -14.01 20.25
N PHE A 557 -27.08 -13.26 19.78
CA PHE A 557 -27.09 -11.79 19.80
C PHE A 557 -27.69 -11.21 21.09
N SER A 558 -28.09 -12.02 22.07
CA SER A 558 -28.82 -11.57 23.29
C SER A 558 -28.12 -10.47 24.11
N HIS A 559 -26.80 -10.31 23.98
CA HIS A 559 -26.04 -9.23 24.62
C HIS A 559 -25.72 -8.03 23.70
N LEU A 560 -26.03 -8.12 22.41
CA LEU A 560 -25.75 -7.10 21.42
C LEU A 560 -26.64 -5.87 21.61
N LYS A 561 -26.02 -4.72 21.88
CA LYS A 561 -26.66 -3.41 22.04
C LYS A 561 -26.51 -2.53 20.82
N SER A 562 -25.37 -2.57 20.14
CA SER A 562 -25.17 -1.77 18.93
C SER A 562 -24.24 -2.43 17.92
N VAL A 563 -24.44 -2.10 16.66
CA VAL A 563 -23.54 -2.40 15.55
C VAL A 563 -23.14 -1.09 14.91
N ALA A 564 -21.86 -0.73 14.91
CA ALA A 564 -21.41 0.56 14.42
C ALA A 564 -21.44 0.69 12.88
N SER A 565 -21.56 -0.43 12.16
CA SER A 565 -21.70 -0.48 10.70
C SER A 565 -22.98 -1.23 10.29
N SER A 566 -22.96 -1.94 9.17
CA SER A 566 -24.12 -2.70 8.65
C SER A 566 -24.38 -3.98 9.45
N PHE A 567 -25.65 -4.32 9.61
CA PHE A 567 -26.11 -5.58 10.19
C PHE A 567 -27.02 -6.30 9.19
N TYR A 568 -26.55 -7.37 8.53
CA TYR A 568 -27.30 -8.09 7.51
C TYR A 568 -27.60 -9.51 7.96
N LEU A 569 -28.88 -9.86 7.98
CA LEU A 569 -29.44 -11.16 8.34
C LEU A 569 -30.42 -11.68 7.27
N HIS A 570 -30.38 -11.12 6.06
CA HIS A 570 -31.31 -11.45 4.99
C HIS A 570 -31.02 -12.80 4.32
N GLY A 571 -32.06 -13.43 3.77
CA GLY A 571 -31.94 -14.72 3.08
C GLY A 571 -31.75 -15.91 4.02
N ASN A 572 -32.21 -15.81 5.26
CA ASN A 572 -32.18 -16.92 6.22
C ASN A 572 -33.58 -17.53 6.39
N LYS A 573 -33.78 -18.32 7.45
CA LYS A 573 -35.05 -18.98 7.80
C LYS A 573 -35.64 -18.43 9.11
N LEU A 574 -35.33 -17.18 9.45
CA LEU A 574 -35.74 -16.57 10.71
C LEU A 574 -37.26 -16.43 10.77
N ASN A 575 -37.88 -16.97 11.82
CA ASN A 575 -39.31 -16.81 12.11
C ASN A 575 -39.57 -15.91 13.33
N SER A 576 -38.51 -15.61 14.10
CA SER A 576 -38.51 -14.78 15.30
C SER A 576 -37.19 -14.00 15.35
N LEU A 577 -37.20 -12.87 16.05
CA LEU A 577 -36.02 -12.07 16.36
C LEU A 577 -35.54 -12.21 17.80
N ASN A 578 -35.95 -13.28 18.50
CA ASN A 578 -35.52 -13.56 19.87
C ASN A 578 -33.99 -13.59 19.97
N GLY A 579 -33.43 -12.74 20.83
CA GLY A 579 -32.01 -12.43 20.92
C GLY A 579 -31.64 -11.01 20.48
N LEU A 580 -32.54 -10.26 19.82
CA LEU A 580 -32.29 -8.85 19.43
C LEU A 580 -32.96 -7.83 20.35
N GLU A 581 -33.51 -8.23 21.50
CA GLU A 581 -34.28 -7.38 22.42
C GLU A 581 -33.44 -6.21 22.97
N ASN A 582 -32.12 -6.36 23.02
CA ASN A 582 -31.21 -5.35 23.54
C ASN A 582 -30.66 -4.40 22.45
N LEU A 583 -30.96 -4.64 21.18
CA LEU A 583 -30.40 -3.86 20.07
C LEU A 583 -30.99 -2.44 20.04
N GLN A 584 -30.13 -1.43 20.19
CA GLN A 584 -30.50 -0.02 20.28
C GLN A 584 -30.14 0.77 19.03
N THR A 585 -29.01 0.48 18.39
CA THR A 585 -28.55 1.25 17.23
C THR A 585 -27.80 0.42 16.18
N VAL A 586 -28.04 0.74 14.90
CA VAL A 586 -27.23 0.27 13.77
C VAL A 586 -26.63 1.47 13.05
N GLY A 587 -25.31 1.52 12.89
CA GLY A 587 -24.58 2.68 12.38
C GLY A 587 -24.56 2.80 10.85
N ALA A 588 -25.02 1.79 10.13
CA ALA A 588 -25.33 1.83 8.70
C ALA A 588 -26.66 1.10 8.42
N SER A 589 -26.71 0.20 7.44
CA SER A 589 -27.94 -0.48 7.02
C SER A 589 -28.24 -1.73 7.86
N PHE A 590 -29.52 -1.98 8.16
CA PHE A 590 -30.04 -3.16 8.83
C PHE A 590 -30.96 -3.94 7.87
N SER A 591 -30.62 -5.20 7.57
CA SER A 591 -31.37 -6.00 6.59
C SER A 591 -31.83 -7.33 7.17
N LEU A 592 -33.16 -7.50 7.26
CA LEU A 592 -33.88 -8.69 7.71
C LEU A 592 -34.75 -9.29 6.58
N GLY A 593 -34.60 -8.82 5.34
CA GLY A 593 -35.44 -9.26 4.24
C GLY A 593 -35.26 -10.74 3.86
N SER A 594 -36.21 -11.29 3.10
CA SER A 594 -36.15 -12.68 2.63
C SER A 594 -35.97 -13.69 3.78
N ASN A 595 -36.83 -13.58 4.79
CA ASN A 595 -36.93 -14.48 5.93
C ASN A 595 -38.38 -15.00 6.06
N GLN A 596 -38.78 -15.48 7.24
CA GLN A 596 -40.11 -15.99 7.53
C GLN A 596 -40.77 -15.26 8.72
N LEU A 597 -40.35 -14.02 8.98
CA LEU A 597 -40.77 -13.25 10.16
C LEU A 597 -42.26 -12.89 10.09
N THR A 598 -42.98 -13.12 11.18
CA THR A 598 -44.38 -12.69 11.37
C THR A 598 -44.52 -11.55 12.37
N ASP A 599 -43.51 -11.39 13.24
CA ASP A 599 -43.43 -10.38 14.30
C ASP A 599 -42.00 -9.84 14.38
N ILE A 600 -41.87 -8.54 14.71
CA ILE A 600 -40.58 -7.87 14.96
C ILE A 600 -40.58 -7.10 16.28
N SER A 601 -41.46 -7.45 17.22
CA SER A 601 -41.61 -6.76 18.51
C SER A 601 -40.32 -6.73 19.33
N GLN A 602 -39.41 -7.68 19.12
CA GLN A 602 -38.09 -7.71 19.76
C GLN A 602 -37.21 -6.52 19.35
N LEU A 603 -37.54 -5.78 18.29
CA LEU A 603 -36.85 -4.55 17.92
C LEU A 603 -37.29 -3.31 18.71
N PHE A 604 -38.17 -3.45 19.71
CA PHE A 604 -38.76 -2.32 20.45
C PHE A 604 -37.72 -1.34 21.03
N ASN A 605 -36.50 -1.78 21.36
CA ASN A 605 -35.45 -0.91 21.88
C ASN A 605 -34.60 -0.21 20.80
N LEU A 606 -34.84 -0.49 19.52
CA LEU A 606 -34.08 0.07 18.41
C LEU A 606 -34.49 1.53 18.17
N THR A 607 -33.54 2.45 18.35
CA THR A 607 -33.79 3.90 18.26
C THR A 607 -33.18 4.58 17.05
N LYS A 608 -32.15 3.99 16.43
CA LYS A 608 -31.41 4.61 15.33
C LYS A 608 -30.86 3.60 14.33
N ILE A 609 -31.05 3.89 13.04
CA ILE A 609 -30.43 3.16 11.92
C ILE A 609 -29.81 4.20 10.98
N ASN A 610 -28.50 4.33 10.89
CA ASN A 610 -27.88 5.33 10.02
C ASN A 610 -27.67 4.82 8.57
N GLY A 611 -28.68 4.13 8.05
CA GLY A 611 -28.72 3.55 6.71
C GLY A 611 -30.11 2.96 6.38
N ILE A 612 -30.13 1.95 5.52
CA ILE A 612 -31.36 1.32 5.02
C ILE A 612 -31.92 0.34 6.04
N LEU A 613 -33.23 0.39 6.30
CA LEU A 613 -33.94 -0.70 6.98
C LEU A 613 -34.66 -1.56 5.93
N ASN A 614 -34.27 -2.83 5.81
CA ASN A 614 -34.90 -3.77 4.89
C ASN A 614 -35.65 -4.89 5.63
N LEU A 615 -36.97 -4.92 5.44
CA LEU A 615 -37.93 -5.89 5.98
C LEU A 615 -38.69 -6.62 4.86
N SER A 616 -38.27 -6.46 3.60
CA SER A 616 -38.98 -7.00 2.43
C SER A 616 -39.04 -8.53 2.43
N ALA A 617 -40.02 -9.12 1.76
CA ALA A 617 -40.12 -10.57 1.56
C ALA A 617 -40.12 -11.37 2.89
N ASN A 618 -41.01 -10.99 3.80
CA ASN A 618 -41.32 -11.68 5.05
C ASN A 618 -42.82 -12.04 5.08
N ARG A 619 -43.37 -12.31 6.27
CA ARG A 619 -44.80 -12.59 6.52
C ARG A 619 -45.38 -11.63 7.57
N LEU A 620 -44.86 -10.40 7.65
CA LEU A 620 -45.27 -9.43 8.66
C LEU A 620 -46.70 -8.96 8.41
N THR A 621 -47.47 -8.81 9.49
CA THR A 621 -48.82 -8.21 9.44
C THR A 621 -48.83 -6.77 9.92
N SER A 622 -47.85 -6.42 10.77
CA SER A 622 -47.61 -5.07 11.27
C SER A 622 -46.10 -4.79 11.35
N LEU A 623 -45.74 -3.51 11.54
CA LEU A 623 -44.38 -3.09 11.92
C LEU A 623 -44.21 -2.88 13.44
N HIS A 624 -45.05 -3.54 14.26
CA HIS A 624 -44.94 -3.50 15.71
C HIS A 624 -43.54 -3.92 16.18
N GLY A 625 -42.91 -3.09 17.00
CA GLY A 625 -41.49 -3.18 17.36
C GLY A 625 -40.66 -1.99 16.88
N LEU A 626 -41.14 -1.18 15.94
CA LEU A 626 -40.42 0.02 15.45
C LEU A 626 -40.85 1.34 16.13
N GLU A 627 -41.70 1.30 17.16
CA GLU A 627 -42.31 2.49 17.78
C GLU A 627 -41.27 3.47 18.36
N ASN A 628 -40.11 2.95 18.79
CA ASN A 628 -39.03 3.76 19.35
C ASN A 628 -37.95 4.13 18.33
N LEU A 629 -38.08 3.73 17.05
CA LEU A 629 -37.13 4.11 16.01
C LEU A 629 -37.30 5.60 15.70
N LYS A 630 -36.31 6.42 16.09
CA LYS A 630 -36.36 7.88 15.97
C LYS A 630 -35.68 8.39 14.72
N SER A 631 -34.55 7.80 14.33
CA SER A 631 -33.69 8.34 13.26
C SER A 631 -33.28 7.27 12.26
N ILE A 632 -33.46 7.59 10.97
CA ILE A 632 -33.01 6.77 9.84
C ILE A 632 -32.32 7.59 8.75
N LYS A 633 -31.46 6.98 7.92
CA LYS A 633 -30.76 7.68 6.82
C LYS A 633 -31.04 7.06 5.45
N THR A 634 -31.51 7.87 4.51
CA THR A 634 -31.57 7.48 3.10
C THR A 634 -30.18 7.25 2.55
N THR A 635 -29.95 6.07 1.98
CA THR A 635 -28.64 5.63 1.46
C THR A 635 -28.79 5.06 0.07
N GLN A 636 -27.78 5.27 -0.77
CA GLN A 636 -27.72 4.68 -2.10
C GLN A 636 -27.32 3.20 -2.03
N TRP A 637 -28.04 2.34 -2.74
CA TRP A 637 -27.74 0.93 -2.91
C TRP A 637 -28.04 0.50 -4.35
N ASN A 638 -27.07 -0.06 -5.06
CA ASN A 638 -27.21 -0.46 -6.47
C ASN A 638 -27.87 0.62 -7.36
N ASN A 639 -27.50 1.88 -7.16
CA ASN A 639 -28.02 3.08 -7.84
C ASN A 639 -29.46 3.50 -7.47
N GLU A 640 -30.07 2.86 -6.48
CA GLU A 640 -31.36 3.25 -5.93
C GLU A 640 -31.18 3.94 -4.58
N LEU A 641 -31.91 5.03 -4.34
CA LEU A 641 -31.94 5.67 -3.03
C LEU A 641 -33.01 5.01 -2.18
N LEU A 642 -32.61 4.45 -1.04
CA LEU A 642 -33.47 3.63 -0.19
C LEU A 642 -33.45 4.18 1.25
N THR A 643 -34.62 4.21 1.90
CA THR A 643 -34.72 4.42 3.37
C THR A 643 -35.25 3.17 4.04
N ILE A 644 -36.49 2.77 3.72
CA ILE A 644 -37.13 1.57 4.26
C ILE A 644 -37.74 0.74 3.14
N LYS A 645 -37.48 -0.56 3.17
CA LYS A 645 -38.08 -1.56 2.28
C LYS A 645 -38.94 -2.51 3.09
N PHE A 646 -40.20 -2.71 2.71
CA PHE A 646 -41.09 -3.69 3.34
C PHE A 646 -42.10 -4.29 2.35
N GLU A 647 -41.82 -4.21 1.06
CA GLU A 647 -42.58 -4.86 0.00
C GLU A 647 -42.48 -6.39 0.07
N GLY A 648 -43.45 -7.09 -0.52
CA GLY A 648 -43.42 -8.54 -0.65
C GLY A 648 -43.68 -9.28 0.67
N ASN A 649 -44.20 -8.60 1.70
CA ASN A 649 -44.72 -9.26 2.89
C ASN A 649 -46.02 -9.98 2.55
N LYS A 650 -46.00 -11.32 2.48
CA LYS A 650 -47.10 -12.11 1.92
C LYS A 650 -47.50 -13.29 2.80
N ASN A 651 -48.80 -13.59 2.82
CA ASN A 651 -49.35 -14.83 3.34
C ASN A 651 -48.95 -16.03 2.47
N THR A 652 -49.22 -17.25 2.95
CA THR A 652 -48.94 -18.49 2.22
C THR A 652 -49.70 -18.61 0.89
N ASP A 653 -50.83 -17.92 0.74
CA ASP A 653 -51.63 -17.85 -0.49
C ASP A 653 -51.14 -16.78 -1.49
N GLY A 654 -50.08 -16.03 -1.15
CA GLY A 654 -49.50 -14.97 -1.97
C GLY A 654 -50.15 -13.58 -1.82
N SER A 655 -51.20 -13.44 -1.01
CA SER A 655 -51.80 -12.15 -0.66
C SER A 655 -50.88 -11.32 0.23
N ILE A 656 -50.95 -9.97 0.14
CA ILE A 656 -50.11 -9.07 0.95
C ILE A 656 -50.57 -9.13 2.41
N SER A 657 -49.67 -9.49 3.33
CA SER A 657 -49.98 -9.67 4.75
C SER A 657 -49.86 -8.37 5.55
N LEU A 658 -48.94 -7.48 5.17
CA LEU A 658 -48.62 -6.28 5.94
C LEU A 658 -49.70 -5.21 5.77
N THR A 659 -50.46 -4.92 6.83
CA THR A 659 -51.57 -3.94 6.78
C THR A 659 -51.40 -2.77 7.75
N ASP A 660 -50.60 -2.94 8.81
CA ASP A 660 -50.36 -1.90 9.81
C ASP A 660 -48.91 -1.39 9.77
N ILE A 661 -48.73 -0.13 9.36
CA ILE A 661 -47.44 0.57 9.35
C ILE A 661 -47.41 1.75 10.36
N SER A 662 -48.34 1.80 11.30
CA SER A 662 -48.49 2.91 12.26
C SER A 662 -47.28 3.09 13.18
N ALA A 663 -46.49 2.02 13.42
CA ALA A 663 -45.26 2.06 14.20
C ALA A 663 -44.20 3.03 13.64
N LEU A 664 -44.30 3.43 12.37
CA LEU A 664 -43.39 4.42 11.78
C LEU A 664 -43.63 5.85 12.27
N ALA A 665 -44.65 6.12 13.09
CA ALA A 665 -45.06 7.47 13.52
C ALA A 665 -43.92 8.35 14.07
N ASN A 666 -42.94 7.76 14.74
CA ASN A 666 -41.84 8.49 15.37
C ASN A 666 -40.56 8.55 14.50
N VAL A 667 -40.57 7.97 13.30
CA VAL A 667 -39.38 7.84 12.46
C VAL A 667 -39.11 9.12 11.68
N GLN A 668 -37.94 9.70 11.91
CA GLN A 668 -37.41 10.84 11.17
C GLN A 668 -36.25 10.43 10.27
N GLU A 669 -36.32 10.75 8.98
CA GLU A 669 -35.17 10.65 8.09
C GLU A 669 -34.24 11.86 8.28
N ILE A 670 -32.92 11.62 8.37
CA ILE A 670 -31.92 12.65 8.70
C ILE A 670 -31.94 13.82 7.70
N ASN A 671 -32.07 13.52 6.40
CA ASN A 671 -32.11 14.52 5.33
C ASN A 671 -33.55 14.92 4.96
N LYS A 672 -34.54 14.52 5.76
CA LYS A 672 -35.97 14.77 5.57
C LYS A 672 -36.52 14.29 4.22
N ASN A 673 -35.89 13.30 3.59
CA ASN A 673 -36.28 12.73 2.30
C ASN A 673 -36.42 11.20 2.46
N MET A 674 -37.60 10.76 2.89
CA MET A 674 -37.89 9.36 3.13
C MET A 674 -38.38 8.68 1.85
N ILE A 675 -37.75 7.56 1.50
CA ILE A 675 -38.09 6.74 0.33
C ILE A 675 -38.48 5.35 0.83
N LEU A 676 -39.73 4.99 0.56
CA LEU A 676 -40.36 3.75 0.97
C LEU A 676 -40.61 2.87 -0.24
N TYR A 677 -40.17 1.62 -0.15
CA TYR A 677 -40.48 0.59 -1.12
C TYR A 677 -41.60 -0.27 -0.59
N ILE A 678 -42.72 -0.26 -1.32
CA ILE A 678 -43.99 -0.82 -0.88
C ILE A 678 -44.65 -1.63 -1.99
N ASP A 679 -45.59 -2.49 -1.62
CA ASP A 679 -46.44 -3.19 -2.58
C ASP A 679 -47.42 -2.20 -3.26
N THR A 680 -47.51 -2.27 -4.58
CA THR A 680 -48.31 -1.33 -5.39
C THR A 680 -49.80 -1.55 -5.19
N ASN A 681 -50.59 -0.47 -5.09
CA ASN A 681 -52.05 -0.48 -4.92
C ASN A 681 -52.55 -1.13 -3.62
N HIS A 682 -51.65 -1.44 -2.68
CA HIS A 682 -52.04 -1.94 -1.37
C HIS A 682 -52.50 -0.82 -0.47
N ILE A 683 -53.60 -1.05 0.25
CA ILE A 683 -54.15 -0.10 1.21
C ILE A 683 -53.75 -0.57 2.61
N TYR A 684 -52.89 0.22 3.26
CA TYR A 684 -52.56 0.01 4.68
C TYR A 684 -53.76 0.45 5.53
N THR A 685 -54.31 -0.47 6.33
CA THR A 685 -55.48 -0.22 7.19
C THR A 685 -55.15 0.68 8.37
N LYS A 686 -53.87 0.69 8.78
CA LYS A 686 -53.33 1.59 9.80
C LYS A 686 -52.05 2.24 9.30
N THR A 687 -52.01 3.56 9.37
CA THR A 687 -50.87 4.39 8.94
C THR A 687 -50.49 5.37 10.03
N PRO A 688 -49.26 5.93 10.01
CA PRO A 688 -48.87 6.99 10.93
C PRO A 688 -49.88 8.15 10.97
N PRO A 689 -50.23 8.70 12.14
CA PRO A 689 -51.14 9.84 12.24
C PRO A 689 -50.61 11.06 11.46
N GLU A 690 -51.48 11.88 10.87
CA GLU A 690 -51.07 13.04 10.05
C GLU A 690 -50.17 14.04 10.80
N LYS A 691 -50.32 14.16 12.12
CA LYS A 691 -49.51 15.04 12.98
C LYS A 691 -48.22 14.40 13.51
N SER A 692 -47.91 13.16 13.11
CA SER A 692 -46.73 12.43 13.59
C SER A 692 -45.43 12.98 13.00
N ILE A 693 -44.29 12.65 13.63
CA ILE A 693 -42.95 13.01 13.13
C ILE A 693 -42.75 12.50 11.70
N TYR A 694 -43.25 11.30 11.42
CA TYR A 694 -43.22 10.69 10.10
C TYR A 694 -43.77 11.60 9.00
N HIS A 695 -44.90 12.29 9.23
CA HIS A 695 -45.49 13.20 8.24
C HIS A 695 -44.95 14.64 8.33
N THR A 696 -44.65 15.12 9.54
CA THR A 696 -44.31 16.53 9.79
C THR A 696 -42.84 16.86 9.55
N ASN A 697 -41.93 15.90 9.82
CA ASN A 697 -40.48 16.14 9.74
C ASN A 697 -39.82 15.56 8.49
N ASN A 698 -40.53 14.77 7.69
CA ASN A 698 -40.06 14.29 6.40
C ASN A 698 -40.68 15.16 5.29
N ILE A 699 -39.89 16.04 4.67
CA ILE A 699 -40.30 16.98 3.62
C ILE A 699 -40.89 16.23 2.40
N LYS A 700 -40.38 15.03 2.11
CA LYS A 700 -40.83 14.20 0.99
C LYS A 700 -40.89 12.73 1.38
N ILE A 701 -42.06 12.12 1.21
CA ILE A 701 -42.26 10.66 1.30
C ILE A 701 -42.54 10.14 -0.11
N ILE A 702 -41.62 9.35 -0.66
CA ILE A 702 -41.78 8.74 -1.98
C ILE A 702 -42.11 7.26 -1.79
N LYS A 703 -43.27 6.84 -2.30
CA LYS A 703 -43.65 5.42 -2.39
C LYS A 703 -43.21 4.90 -3.76
N GLN A 704 -42.18 4.05 -3.80
CA GLN A 704 -41.69 3.44 -5.03
C GLN A 704 -42.18 2.00 -5.16
N LYS A 705 -42.60 1.66 -6.39
CA LYS A 705 -42.91 0.29 -6.80
C LYS A 705 -41.61 -0.46 -7.08
N PRO A 706 -41.47 -1.75 -6.71
CA PRO A 706 -40.33 -2.54 -7.15
C PRO A 706 -40.26 -2.58 -8.68
N SER A 707 -39.11 -2.18 -9.24
CA SER A 707 -38.74 -2.50 -10.62
C SER A 707 -38.65 -4.02 -10.75
N ILE A 708 -39.00 -4.60 -11.91
CA ILE A 708 -39.13 -6.06 -12.13
C ILE A 708 -37.81 -6.83 -11.88
N SER A 709 -36.69 -6.15 -11.63
CA SER A 709 -35.49 -6.77 -11.05
C SER A 709 -35.62 -6.85 -9.51
N ASN A 710 -36.16 -7.97 -9.02
CA ASN A 710 -36.15 -8.38 -7.61
C ASN A 710 -34.70 -8.45 -7.06
N SER A 711 -34.13 -7.32 -6.63
CA SER A 711 -32.85 -7.32 -5.91
C SER A 711 -33.07 -7.63 -4.42
N PHE A 712 -33.35 -8.91 -4.16
CA PHE A 712 -32.82 -9.67 -3.02
C PHE A 712 -32.45 -11.13 -3.38
N LEU A 713 -32.72 -11.57 -4.61
CA LEU A 713 -32.32 -12.87 -5.13
C LEU A 713 -31.40 -12.66 -6.32
N ALA A 714 -30.10 -12.93 -6.14
CA ALA A 714 -29.18 -13.04 -7.26
C ALA A 714 -29.34 -14.44 -7.88
N ASP A 715 -29.76 -14.51 -9.15
CA ASP A 715 -29.23 -15.51 -10.07
C ASP A 715 -29.02 -14.92 -11.48
N GLN A 716 -27.92 -15.33 -12.08
CA GLN A 716 -27.27 -14.81 -13.28
C GLN A 716 -27.79 -15.52 -14.55
N SER A 717 -28.89 -15.06 -15.15
CA SER A 717 -29.15 -15.28 -16.61
C SER A 717 -30.47 -14.67 -17.06
N PHE A 718 -30.54 -13.34 -17.25
CA PHE A 718 -31.52 -12.75 -18.18
C PHE A 718 -31.14 -11.30 -18.55
N ILE A 719 -29.89 -11.10 -18.97
CA ILE A 719 -29.58 -9.96 -19.84
C ILE A 719 -30.03 -10.42 -21.23
N GLN A 720 -31.27 -10.10 -21.60
CA GLN A 720 -31.73 -9.74 -22.95
C GLN A 720 -33.26 -9.84 -23.00
N SER A 721 -33.87 -8.77 -23.51
CA SER A 721 -35.30 -8.54 -23.68
C SER A 721 -36.05 -8.04 -22.43
N LEU A 722 -36.33 -6.73 -22.39
CA LEU A 722 -37.66 -6.14 -22.14
C LEU A 722 -37.59 -4.59 -22.31
N PRO A 723 -38.73 -3.91 -22.57
CA PRO A 723 -38.81 -2.59 -23.20
C PRO A 723 -38.73 -1.40 -22.24
N THR A 724 -38.53 -0.25 -22.87
CA THR A 724 -38.27 1.12 -22.41
C THR A 724 -39.00 1.65 -21.16
N TYR A 725 -38.17 2.21 -20.27
CA TYR A 725 -38.44 3.01 -19.08
C TYR A 725 -39.12 4.35 -19.42
N LYS A 726 -40.08 4.84 -18.63
CA LYS A 726 -40.50 6.26 -18.64
C LYS A 726 -39.86 7.02 -17.46
N ALA A 727 -38.69 7.57 -17.76
CA ALA A 727 -38.01 8.78 -17.27
C ALA A 727 -38.30 9.33 -15.85
N ARG A 728 -37.29 9.25 -14.97
CA ARG A 728 -36.86 10.46 -14.23
C ARG A 728 -36.59 11.54 -15.27
N GLY A 729 -37.02 12.78 -15.01
CA GLY A 729 -36.61 13.90 -15.85
C GLY A 729 -35.10 13.86 -16.06
N LYS A 730 -34.65 14.14 -17.29
CA LYS A 730 -33.24 14.05 -17.65
C LYS A 730 -32.41 14.94 -16.72
N VAL A 731 -31.32 14.42 -16.16
CA VAL A 731 -30.46 15.20 -15.26
C VAL A 731 -29.62 16.19 -16.09
N PRO A 732 -29.76 17.51 -15.91
CA PRO A 732 -28.93 18.48 -16.61
C PRO A 732 -27.51 18.47 -16.08
N ILE A 733 -26.54 18.12 -16.94
CA ILE A 733 -25.12 18.12 -16.60
C ILE A 733 -24.35 18.79 -17.73
N LEU A 734 -23.46 19.72 -17.38
CA LEU A 734 -22.52 20.32 -18.31
C LEU A 734 -21.30 19.41 -18.48
N PHE A 735 -20.97 19.12 -19.73
CA PHE A 735 -19.74 18.51 -20.19
C PHE A 735 -19.05 19.46 -21.17
N SER A 736 -17.76 19.25 -21.37
CA SER A 736 -17.09 19.79 -22.57
C SER A 736 -17.48 19.00 -23.82
N ASN A 737 -17.41 19.65 -24.98
CA ASN A 737 -17.88 19.14 -26.28
C ASN A 737 -17.38 17.74 -26.71
N ARG A 738 -16.25 17.25 -26.20
CA ARG A 738 -15.60 16.00 -26.64
C ARG A 738 -16.46 14.74 -26.55
N TRP A 739 -17.47 14.69 -25.67
CA TRP A 739 -18.29 13.48 -25.46
C TRP A 739 -19.69 13.58 -26.10
N GLN A 740 -20.01 14.69 -26.78
CA GLN A 740 -21.38 15.03 -27.20
C GLN A 740 -22.08 13.91 -27.98
N ALA A 741 -21.44 13.30 -28.98
CA ALA A 741 -22.04 12.23 -29.77
C ALA A 741 -22.35 10.99 -28.94
N SER A 742 -21.44 10.60 -28.04
CA SER A 742 -21.63 9.44 -27.16
C SER A 742 -22.66 9.72 -26.06
N LEU A 743 -22.80 10.97 -25.61
CA LEU A 743 -23.74 11.34 -24.54
C LEU A 743 -25.21 11.41 -25.02
N LYS A 744 -25.45 11.60 -26.32
CA LYS A 744 -26.80 11.64 -26.91
C LYS A 744 -27.60 10.34 -26.74
N LYS A 745 -26.93 9.20 -26.52
CA LYS A 745 -27.56 7.88 -26.38
C LYS A 745 -28.09 7.59 -24.96
N TYR A 746 -27.92 8.50 -24.00
CA TYR A 746 -28.31 8.30 -22.60
C TYR A 746 -29.63 8.98 -22.29
N ASP A 747 -30.70 8.20 -22.21
CA ASP A 747 -32.06 8.71 -22.02
C ASP A 747 -32.30 9.36 -20.65
N TRP A 748 -31.45 9.07 -19.66
CA TRP A 748 -31.51 9.65 -18.31
C TRP A 748 -30.77 10.99 -18.18
N LEU A 749 -29.96 11.35 -19.17
CA LEU A 749 -29.01 12.45 -19.09
C LEU A 749 -29.43 13.59 -20.04
N SER A 750 -29.51 14.80 -19.50
CA SER A 750 -29.58 16.01 -20.32
C SER A 750 -28.18 16.59 -20.39
N ALA A 751 -27.36 16.03 -21.28
CA ALA A 751 -25.98 16.46 -21.47
C ALA A 751 -25.93 17.76 -22.25
N PHE A 752 -25.48 18.83 -21.61
CA PHE A 752 -25.09 20.06 -22.28
C PHE A 752 -23.61 19.96 -22.61
N CYS A 753 -23.24 20.14 -23.88
CA CYS A 753 -21.88 19.90 -24.36
C CYS A 753 -21.40 21.14 -25.09
N GLU A 754 -20.66 22.00 -24.40
CA GLU A 754 -20.21 23.28 -24.94
C GLU A 754 -18.67 23.41 -24.84
N ASP A 755 -18.06 24.14 -25.76
CA ASP A 755 -16.63 24.50 -25.70
C ASP A 755 -16.46 25.92 -25.17
N ILE A 756 -16.99 26.17 -23.98
CA ILE A 756 -16.91 27.47 -23.33
C ILE A 756 -15.62 27.55 -22.53
N ARG A 757 -14.65 28.35 -23.01
CA ARG A 757 -13.32 28.47 -22.37
C ARG A 757 -13.17 29.62 -21.38
N SER A 758 -14.27 30.08 -20.80
CA SER A 758 -14.32 31.21 -19.84
C SER A 758 -15.20 30.83 -18.64
N PRO A 759 -14.69 30.95 -17.39
CA PRO A 759 -15.47 30.65 -16.18
C PRO A 759 -16.80 31.42 -16.10
N ASP A 760 -16.79 32.72 -16.33
CA ASP A 760 -18.00 33.57 -16.32
C ASP A 760 -19.07 33.12 -17.31
N LYS A 761 -18.63 32.71 -18.51
CA LYS A 761 -19.52 32.21 -19.55
C LYS A 761 -20.07 30.82 -19.19
N ILE A 762 -19.28 29.96 -18.55
CA ILE A 762 -19.77 28.67 -18.03
C ILE A 762 -20.86 28.90 -16.99
N ILE A 763 -20.63 29.82 -16.05
CA ILE A 763 -21.60 30.16 -15.00
C ILE A 763 -22.89 30.72 -15.61
N SER A 764 -22.77 31.67 -16.53
CA SER A 764 -23.92 32.26 -17.23
C SER A 764 -24.71 31.21 -18.00
N PHE A 765 -24.02 30.34 -18.75
CA PHE A 765 -24.62 29.24 -19.48
C PHE A 765 -25.34 28.25 -18.57
N CYS A 766 -24.70 27.84 -17.47
CA CYS A 766 -25.33 26.95 -16.49
C CYS A 766 -26.59 27.58 -15.88
N LYS A 767 -26.57 28.88 -15.57
CA LYS A 767 -27.71 29.62 -15.03
C LYS A 767 -28.87 29.70 -16.04
N GLU A 768 -28.58 30.05 -17.29
CA GLU A 768 -29.57 30.14 -18.38
C GLU A 768 -30.24 28.80 -18.69
N ASN A 769 -29.51 27.70 -18.51
CA ASN A 769 -29.98 26.34 -18.83
C ASN A 769 -30.37 25.51 -17.61
N ASN A 770 -30.43 26.11 -16.42
CA ASN A 770 -30.77 25.44 -15.15
C ASN A 770 -29.89 24.20 -14.86
N ILE A 771 -28.59 24.32 -15.07
CA ILE A 771 -27.60 23.26 -14.85
C ILE A 771 -26.91 23.49 -13.50
N GLN A 772 -26.98 22.50 -12.61
CA GLN A 772 -26.30 22.54 -11.31
C GLN A 772 -25.06 21.63 -11.23
N LEU A 773 -24.88 20.71 -12.18
CA LEU A 773 -23.78 19.74 -12.17
C LEU A 773 -22.83 20.00 -13.35
N ILE A 774 -21.53 20.03 -13.06
CA ILE A 774 -20.48 20.08 -14.08
C ILE A 774 -19.63 18.82 -13.95
N PHE A 775 -19.53 18.05 -15.03
CA PHE A 775 -18.65 16.88 -15.09
C PHE A 775 -17.40 17.21 -15.90
N ALA A 776 -16.25 17.23 -15.23
CA ALA A 776 -14.98 17.65 -15.78
C ALA A 776 -14.33 16.54 -16.65
N ASN A 777 -14.93 16.26 -17.81
CA ASN A 777 -14.50 15.22 -18.75
C ASN A 777 -13.24 15.58 -19.57
N THR A 778 -12.72 16.80 -19.46
CA THR A 778 -11.49 17.24 -20.12
C THR A 778 -10.52 17.85 -19.12
N THR A 779 -9.23 17.75 -19.44
CA THR A 779 -8.18 18.31 -18.60
C THR A 779 -8.29 19.84 -18.47
N TRP A 780 -8.71 20.51 -19.54
CA TRP A 780 -9.01 21.93 -19.51
C TRP A 780 -10.15 22.26 -18.52
N LEU A 781 -11.26 21.54 -18.57
CA LEU A 781 -12.40 21.80 -17.66
C LEU A 781 -12.06 21.46 -16.21
N GLN A 782 -11.26 20.41 -15.97
CA GLN A 782 -10.68 20.11 -14.65
C GLN A 782 -9.84 21.28 -14.13
N HIS A 783 -8.92 21.80 -14.94
CA HIS A 783 -8.10 22.96 -14.57
C HIS A 783 -8.94 24.21 -14.30
N ALA A 784 -9.93 24.49 -15.14
CA ALA A 784 -10.81 25.64 -15.00
C ALA A 784 -11.62 25.58 -13.69
N LEU A 785 -12.18 24.42 -13.35
CA LEU A 785 -12.92 24.22 -12.10
C LEU A 785 -12.00 24.29 -10.88
N LEU A 786 -10.80 23.73 -10.97
CA LEU A 786 -9.83 23.75 -9.88
C LEU A 786 -9.36 25.18 -9.55
N LYS A 787 -9.02 25.96 -10.58
CA LYS A 787 -8.54 27.34 -10.43
C LYS A 787 -9.62 28.31 -9.94
N ASN A 788 -10.89 28.08 -10.31
CA ASN A 788 -11.99 29.00 -10.01
C ASN A 788 -13.06 28.36 -9.10
N LYS A 789 -12.66 27.40 -8.26
CA LYS A 789 -13.58 26.57 -7.46
C LYS A 789 -14.58 27.39 -6.64
N ASP A 790 -14.10 28.45 -5.99
CA ASP A 790 -14.90 29.27 -5.08
C ASP A 790 -15.90 30.13 -5.84
N GLU A 791 -15.55 30.54 -7.06
CA GLU A 791 -16.43 31.29 -7.94
C GLU A 791 -17.57 30.43 -8.47
N PHE A 792 -17.29 29.23 -8.99
CA PHE A 792 -18.34 28.30 -9.43
C PHE A 792 -19.29 27.93 -8.28
N ARG A 793 -18.74 27.69 -7.07
CA ARG A 793 -19.54 27.33 -5.89
C ARG A 793 -20.47 28.45 -5.40
N LYS A 794 -20.12 29.74 -5.59
CA LYS A 794 -21.01 30.87 -5.27
C LYS A 794 -22.36 30.78 -6.01
N TYR A 795 -22.39 30.11 -7.16
CA TYR A 795 -23.59 29.95 -8.00
C TYR A 795 -24.24 28.56 -7.84
N ASP A 796 -23.96 27.86 -6.73
CA ASP A 796 -24.53 26.53 -6.42
C ASP A 796 -24.18 25.43 -7.45
N LEU A 797 -23.09 25.63 -8.21
CA LEU A 797 -22.57 24.65 -9.16
C LEU A 797 -21.77 23.57 -8.43
N LYS A 798 -22.08 22.31 -8.73
CA LYS A 798 -21.59 21.12 -8.06
C LYS A 798 -20.71 20.32 -9.00
N PHE A 799 -19.51 20.01 -8.52
CA PHE A 799 -18.48 19.33 -9.29
C PHE A 799 -17.44 18.72 -8.34
N LEU A 800 -16.74 17.72 -8.84
CA LEU A 800 -15.56 17.15 -8.20
C LEU A 800 -14.33 17.52 -9.05
N THR A 801 -13.29 18.00 -8.39
CA THR A 801 -11.98 18.28 -9.00
C THR A 801 -10.90 17.45 -8.33
N ASN A 802 -9.81 17.25 -9.06
CA ASN A 802 -8.56 16.78 -8.46
C ASN A 802 -7.98 17.88 -7.56
N ASN A 803 -7.11 17.51 -6.62
CA ASN A 803 -6.24 18.51 -5.99
C ASN A 803 -5.17 19.00 -7.00
N GLN A 804 -4.48 20.09 -6.67
CA GLN A 804 -3.48 20.71 -7.55
C GLN A 804 -2.31 19.79 -7.90
N LEU A 805 -1.73 19.11 -6.91
CA LEU A 805 -0.62 18.18 -7.12
C LEU A 805 -1.01 17.02 -8.03
N ALA A 806 -2.14 16.35 -7.76
CA ALA A 806 -2.66 15.27 -8.60
C ALA A 806 -2.96 15.75 -10.02
N PHE A 807 -3.53 16.95 -10.19
CA PHE A 807 -3.79 17.51 -11.51
C PHE A 807 -2.50 17.76 -12.29
N ASP A 808 -1.52 18.42 -11.68
CA ASP A 808 -0.26 18.81 -12.32
C ASP A 808 0.57 17.58 -12.70
N CYS A 809 0.74 16.64 -11.74
CA CYS A 809 1.50 15.41 -11.96
C CYS A 809 0.86 14.49 -13.02
N PHE A 810 -0.46 14.53 -13.22
CA PHE A 810 -1.13 13.65 -14.19
C PHE A 810 -1.34 14.32 -15.56
N ASN A 811 -1.37 15.66 -15.63
CA ASN A 811 -1.49 16.34 -16.90
C ASN A 811 -0.17 16.40 -17.68
N ASP A 812 0.96 16.49 -16.98
CA ASP A 812 2.30 16.49 -17.58
C ASP A 812 2.96 15.12 -17.39
N LYS A 813 3.26 14.44 -18.51
CA LYS A 813 3.89 13.12 -18.51
C LYS A 813 5.32 13.15 -17.97
N GLY A 814 6.05 14.26 -18.12
CA GLY A 814 7.35 14.43 -17.48
C GLY A 814 7.22 14.50 -15.97
N LEU A 815 6.33 15.37 -15.46
CA LEU A 815 6.06 15.48 -14.02
C LEU A 815 5.51 14.18 -13.43
N PHE A 816 4.73 13.41 -14.18
CA PHE A 816 4.30 12.07 -13.77
C PHE A 816 5.49 11.15 -13.52
N TYR A 817 6.44 11.11 -14.45
CA TYR A 817 7.65 10.28 -14.34
C TYR A 817 8.54 10.75 -13.18
N ASP A 818 8.70 12.06 -13.01
CA ASP A 818 9.43 12.64 -11.89
C ASP A 818 8.75 12.31 -10.56
N PHE A 819 7.43 12.46 -10.47
CA PHE A 819 6.62 12.13 -9.29
C PHE A 819 6.78 10.66 -8.90
N MET A 820 6.65 9.74 -9.86
CA MET A 820 6.81 8.32 -9.62
C MET A 820 8.27 7.98 -9.24
N SER A 821 9.25 8.65 -9.84
CA SER A 821 10.68 8.50 -9.49
C SER A 821 10.96 8.93 -8.04
N GLN A 822 10.53 10.13 -7.66
CA GLN A 822 10.69 10.70 -6.31
C GLN A 822 10.02 9.85 -5.23
N ASN A 823 8.96 9.11 -5.59
CA ASN A 823 8.24 8.23 -4.68
C ASN A 823 8.72 6.76 -4.72
N ASN A 824 9.84 6.46 -5.38
CA ASN A 824 10.40 5.10 -5.50
C ASN A 824 9.48 4.11 -6.22
N LEU A 825 8.76 4.56 -7.25
CA LEU A 825 7.79 3.77 -8.03
C LEU A 825 8.27 3.49 -9.47
N LEU A 826 9.58 3.60 -9.73
CA LEU A 826 10.21 3.38 -11.04
C LEU A 826 9.92 1.98 -11.62
N ASP A 827 9.74 0.97 -10.77
CA ASP A 827 9.40 -0.39 -11.21
C ASP A 827 8.01 -0.49 -11.85
N TYR A 828 7.16 0.51 -11.68
CA TYR A 828 5.79 0.54 -12.18
C TYR A 828 5.61 1.46 -13.39
N MET A 829 6.69 1.88 -14.05
CA MET A 829 6.66 2.64 -15.31
C MET A 829 7.56 2.00 -16.36
N PRO A 830 7.33 2.27 -17.67
CA PRO A 830 8.35 2.03 -18.67
C PRO A 830 9.60 2.87 -18.38
N LYS A 831 10.79 2.36 -18.69
CA LYS A 831 12.03 3.13 -18.67
C LYS A 831 11.92 4.38 -19.56
N HIS A 832 12.43 5.51 -19.10
CA HIS A 832 12.49 6.77 -19.85
C HIS A 832 13.93 7.22 -20.05
N PHE A 833 14.18 8.04 -21.09
CA PHE A 833 15.51 8.43 -21.55
C PHE A 833 15.59 9.95 -21.77
N SER A 834 16.75 10.55 -21.47
CA SER A 834 16.91 12.01 -21.41
C SER A 834 17.30 12.70 -22.72
N SER A 835 18.06 12.09 -23.64
CA SER A 835 18.31 12.62 -25.00
C SER A 835 19.17 11.71 -25.89
N THR A 836 18.72 11.49 -27.13
CA THR A 836 19.42 11.17 -28.41
C THR A 836 20.75 10.40 -28.51
N ASP A 837 21.27 9.72 -27.48
CA ASP A 837 22.44 8.84 -27.67
C ASP A 837 22.04 7.61 -28.51
N ALA A 838 22.41 7.65 -29.79
CA ALA A 838 22.06 6.65 -30.79
C ALA A 838 22.60 5.25 -30.49
N GLU A 839 23.56 5.11 -29.56
CA GLU A 839 24.12 3.82 -29.15
C GLU A 839 23.24 3.06 -28.15
N GLU A 840 22.57 3.74 -27.20
CA GLU A 840 21.65 3.10 -26.22
C GLU A 840 20.33 2.63 -26.86
N LEU A 841 19.98 3.22 -28.00
CA LEU A 841 18.73 2.96 -28.72
C LEU A 841 18.85 1.82 -29.75
N THR A 842 19.95 1.05 -29.73
CA THR A 842 20.17 -0.06 -30.67
C THR A 842 19.47 -1.34 -30.19
N GLY A 843 18.59 -1.90 -31.05
CA GLY A 843 18.03 -3.25 -30.87
C GLY A 843 16.69 -3.39 -30.13
N LYS A 844 16.01 -2.29 -29.74
CA LYS A 844 14.69 -2.34 -29.08
C LYS A 844 13.70 -1.31 -29.64
N THR A 845 12.42 -1.53 -29.39
CA THR A 845 11.32 -0.63 -29.79
C THR A 845 11.11 0.47 -28.74
N TYR A 846 11.02 1.73 -29.18
CA TYR A 846 10.82 2.89 -28.31
C TYR A 846 9.58 3.69 -28.73
N ILE A 847 9.08 4.53 -27.83
CA ILE A 847 8.00 5.45 -28.11
C ILE A 847 8.38 6.86 -27.68
N ILE A 848 8.22 7.80 -28.60
CA ILE A 848 8.40 9.24 -28.38
C ILE A 848 7.02 9.85 -28.23
N LYS A 849 6.82 10.64 -27.18
CA LYS A 849 5.57 11.34 -26.88
C LYS A 849 5.89 12.78 -26.50
N GLU A 850 4.96 13.71 -26.68
CA GLU A 850 5.09 15.02 -26.05
C GLU A 850 4.70 14.94 -24.57
N LYS A 851 5.36 15.72 -23.70
CA LYS A 851 5.10 15.76 -22.25
C LYS A 851 3.65 16.16 -21.95
N ILE A 852 3.12 17.12 -22.71
CA ILE A 852 1.73 17.56 -22.65
C ILE A 852 1.08 17.37 -24.01
N SER A 853 0.38 16.25 -24.20
CA SER A 853 -0.45 16.00 -25.40
C SER A 853 -1.60 15.06 -25.12
N ALA A 854 -2.56 15.00 -26.04
CA ALA A 854 -3.73 14.13 -25.97
C ALA A 854 -3.95 13.38 -27.30
N ASN A 855 -4.74 12.30 -27.28
CA ASN A 855 -5.17 11.54 -28.47
C ASN A 855 -4.02 11.01 -29.36
N SER A 856 -2.87 10.73 -28.77
CA SER A 856 -1.69 10.25 -29.49
C SER A 856 -1.13 11.24 -30.52
N GLU A 857 -1.51 12.52 -30.45
CA GLU A 857 -0.85 13.58 -31.21
C GLU A 857 0.62 13.69 -30.77
N GLY A 858 1.51 13.73 -31.75
CA GLY A 858 2.96 13.76 -31.52
C GLY A 858 3.57 12.43 -31.06
N VAL A 859 2.79 11.33 -30.99
CA VAL A 859 3.30 10.02 -30.57
C VAL A 859 3.87 9.26 -31.76
N ARG A 860 5.10 8.76 -31.62
CA ARG A 860 5.80 7.98 -32.67
C ARG A 860 6.49 6.77 -32.06
N ILE A 861 6.32 5.61 -32.69
CA ILE A 861 7.09 4.41 -32.37
C ILE A 861 8.36 4.43 -33.22
N ILE A 862 9.49 4.11 -32.60
CA ILE A 862 10.78 3.93 -33.27
C ILE A 862 11.12 2.46 -33.19
N LEU A 863 11.23 1.81 -34.35
CA LEU A 863 11.57 0.39 -34.43
C LEU A 863 13.09 0.18 -34.32
N PRO A 864 13.54 -1.04 -33.96
CA PRO A 864 14.96 -1.37 -33.91
C PRO A 864 15.69 -1.00 -35.22
N GLY A 865 16.68 -0.11 -35.14
CA GLY A 865 17.50 0.32 -36.28
C GLY A 865 17.03 1.60 -36.98
N GLU A 866 15.88 2.16 -36.61
CA GLU A 866 15.43 3.46 -37.11
C GLU A 866 16.13 4.63 -36.38
N LYS A 867 16.46 5.70 -37.12
CA LYS A 867 17.06 6.90 -36.52
C LYS A 867 16.01 7.69 -35.74
N VAL A 868 16.31 7.95 -34.46
CA VAL A 868 15.53 8.92 -33.66
C VAL A 868 15.71 10.32 -34.24
N SER A 869 14.60 10.95 -34.64
CA SER A 869 14.58 12.29 -35.26
C SER A 869 13.41 13.13 -34.75
N ASN A 870 13.55 14.46 -34.79
CA ASN A 870 12.57 15.45 -34.31
C ASN A 870 12.20 15.26 -32.82
N VAL A 871 13.20 15.10 -31.96
CA VAL A 871 13.06 15.16 -30.49
C VAL A 871 13.40 16.59 -30.05
N ASN A 872 12.58 17.17 -29.17
CA ASN A 872 12.79 18.49 -28.58
C ASN A 872 12.67 18.41 -27.05
N ASN A 873 12.89 19.52 -26.34
CA ASN A 873 12.83 19.56 -24.86
C ASN A 873 11.44 19.23 -24.28
N ASN A 874 10.39 19.26 -25.11
CA ASN A 874 9.02 18.87 -24.77
C ASN A 874 8.74 17.39 -25.07
N SER A 875 9.71 16.63 -25.58
CA SER A 875 9.58 15.21 -25.89
C SER A 875 9.94 14.35 -24.68
N LEU A 876 9.26 13.21 -24.56
CA LEU A 876 9.51 12.15 -23.61
C LEU A 876 9.74 10.86 -24.40
N ILE A 877 10.92 10.27 -24.24
CA ILE A 877 11.30 9.01 -24.87
C ILE A 877 11.17 7.90 -23.83
N THR A 878 10.40 6.87 -24.11
CA THR A 878 10.27 5.71 -23.22
C THR A 878 10.44 4.41 -23.99
N GLU A 879 10.83 3.34 -23.29
CA GLU A 879 10.74 2.01 -23.87
C GLU A 879 9.28 1.73 -24.28
N TYR A 880 9.08 1.08 -25.41
CA TYR A 880 7.77 0.58 -25.78
C TYR A 880 7.59 -0.79 -25.14
N ILE A 881 6.57 -0.91 -24.27
CA ILE A 881 6.21 -2.21 -23.71
C ILE A 881 5.47 -3.01 -24.78
N GLU A 882 6.14 -4.00 -25.35
CA GLU A 882 5.56 -4.86 -26.38
C GLU A 882 4.40 -5.70 -25.84
N GLY A 883 3.39 -5.92 -26.68
CA GLY A 883 2.22 -6.72 -26.33
C GLY A 883 0.93 -6.10 -26.83
N GLY A 884 0.03 -6.95 -27.31
CA GLY A 884 -1.28 -6.56 -27.82
C GLY A 884 -2.25 -6.13 -26.72
N GLU A 885 -1.92 -6.33 -25.45
CA GLU A 885 -2.79 -6.06 -24.30
C GLU A 885 -2.41 -4.76 -23.58
N GLU A 886 -3.39 -3.89 -23.37
CA GLU A 886 -3.29 -2.65 -22.60
C GLU A 886 -4.48 -2.56 -21.64
N TYR A 887 -4.32 -1.91 -20.49
CA TYR A 887 -5.36 -1.76 -19.49
C TYR A 887 -5.62 -0.28 -19.23
N ALA A 888 -6.89 0.08 -19.05
CA ALA A 888 -7.32 1.41 -18.64
C ALA A 888 -8.23 1.33 -17.41
N SER A 889 -7.79 1.88 -16.29
CA SER A 889 -8.56 1.90 -15.03
C SER A 889 -9.09 3.29 -14.75
N ASN A 890 -10.41 3.47 -14.88
CA ASN A 890 -11.11 4.71 -14.53
C ASN A 890 -11.37 4.71 -13.03
N ILE A 891 -10.86 5.68 -12.28
CA ILE A 891 -10.87 5.69 -10.82
C ILE A 891 -11.44 7.00 -10.30
N LEU A 892 -12.40 6.88 -9.37
CA LEU A 892 -12.80 7.92 -8.44
C LEU A 892 -12.23 7.56 -7.06
N PHE A 893 -11.31 8.40 -6.59
CA PHE A 893 -10.61 8.26 -5.32
C PHE A 893 -10.98 9.40 -4.38
N LYS A 894 -11.06 9.11 -3.08
CA LYS A 894 -11.31 10.10 -2.02
C LYS A 894 -10.60 9.68 -0.74
N ASP A 895 -9.86 10.61 -0.14
CA ASP A 895 -9.33 10.50 1.23
C ASP A 895 -8.63 9.16 1.55
N GLY A 896 -7.73 8.71 0.67
CA GLY A 896 -6.99 7.46 0.88
C GLY A 896 -7.65 6.21 0.28
N GLU A 897 -8.90 6.30 -0.17
CA GLU A 897 -9.68 5.15 -0.63
C GLU A 897 -10.13 5.29 -2.09
N ILE A 898 -10.16 4.15 -2.80
CA ILE A 898 -10.81 4.05 -4.11
C ILE A 898 -12.31 3.90 -3.87
N VAL A 899 -13.06 4.97 -4.12
CA VAL A 899 -14.53 5.01 -3.98
C VAL A 899 -15.19 4.17 -5.06
N LYS A 900 -14.70 4.30 -6.30
CA LYS A 900 -15.18 3.53 -7.43
C LYS A 900 -14.08 3.36 -8.46
N HIS A 901 -13.97 2.18 -9.05
CA HIS A 901 -13.20 2.00 -10.28
C HIS A 901 -13.98 1.17 -11.30
N ILE A 902 -13.66 1.40 -12.58
CA ILE A 902 -14.10 0.59 -13.70
C ILE A 902 -12.93 0.46 -14.67
N SER A 903 -12.48 -0.78 -14.86
CA SER A 903 -11.27 -1.08 -15.62
C SER A 903 -11.58 -1.90 -16.87
N TYR A 904 -10.85 -1.62 -17.94
CA TYR A 904 -10.95 -2.31 -19.22
C TYR A 904 -9.61 -2.86 -19.64
N LYS A 905 -9.57 -4.13 -20.04
CA LYS A 905 -8.53 -4.73 -20.85
C LYS A 905 -8.82 -4.45 -22.31
N LYS A 906 -7.87 -3.86 -23.01
CA LYS A 906 -7.91 -3.53 -24.44
C LYS A 906 -6.97 -4.49 -25.17
N VAL A 907 -7.47 -5.22 -26.15
CA VAL A 907 -6.70 -6.21 -26.92
C VAL A 907 -6.63 -5.80 -28.38
N HIS A 908 -5.40 -5.69 -28.88
CA HIS A 908 -5.06 -5.39 -30.27
C HIS A 908 -4.30 -6.57 -30.89
N GLY A 909 -4.56 -6.86 -32.17
CA GLY A 909 -3.96 -8.02 -32.87
C GLY A 909 -2.47 -7.86 -33.22
N ASN A 910 -1.95 -6.63 -33.22
CA ASN A 910 -0.53 -6.34 -33.40
C ASN A 910 0.12 -6.04 -32.03
N PRO A 911 1.25 -6.68 -31.67
CA PRO A 911 1.97 -6.40 -30.42
C PRO A 911 2.59 -5.00 -30.35
N VAL A 912 2.80 -4.33 -31.49
CA VAL A 912 3.34 -2.97 -31.59
C VAL A 912 2.31 -2.07 -32.28
N TYR A 913 1.74 -1.12 -31.54
CA TYR A 913 0.70 -0.22 -32.05
C TYR A 913 0.66 1.08 -31.24
N ILE A 914 0.16 2.14 -31.87
CA ILE A 914 -0.23 3.38 -31.19
C ILE A 914 -1.75 3.36 -31.11
N LEU A 915 -2.32 3.64 -29.94
CA LEU A 915 -3.76 3.80 -29.80
C LEU A 915 -4.20 5.14 -30.41
N SER A 916 -4.58 5.14 -31.68
CA SER A 916 -5.06 6.29 -32.46
C SER A 916 -6.54 6.10 -32.83
N PRO A 917 -7.24 7.13 -33.33
CA PRO A 917 -8.57 6.95 -33.91
C PRO A 917 -8.63 5.83 -34.98
N GLU A 918 -7.57 5.62 -35.77
CA GLU A 918 -7.54 4.56 -36.81
C GLU A 918 -7.35 3.14 -36.23
N THR A 919 -6.48 2.97 -35.23
CA THR A 919 -6.19 1.63 -34.66
C THR A 919 -7.24 1.21 -33.63
N ARG A 920 -7.93 2.17 -33.01
CA ARG A 920 -8.93 1.91 -31.96
C ARG A 920 -10.11 1.08 -32.45
N ASP A 921 -10.48 1.17 -33.73
CA ASP A 921 -11.63 0.44 -34.26
C ASP A 921 -11.34 -1.08 -34.42
N ASN A 922 -10.06 -1.47 -34.35
CA ASN A 922 -9.62 -2.87 -34.32
C ASN A 922 -9.35 -3.41 -32.90
N MET A 923 -9.61 -2.62 -31.85
CA MET A 923 -9.43 -3.07 -30.46
C MET A 923 -10.69 -3.64 -29.84
N LYS A 924 -10.53 -4.79 -29.17
CA LYS A 924 -11.55 -5.38 -28.30
C LYS A 924 -11.37 -4.85 -26.88
N ASN A 925 -12.44 -4.32 -26.28
CA ASN A 925 -12.44 -3.87 -24.89
C ASN A 925 -13.25 -4.85 -24.04
N GLU A 926 -12.65 -5.34 -22.97
CA GLU A 926 -13.25 -6.28 -22.02
C GLU A 926 -13.18 -5.69 -20.62
N ARG A 927 -14.31 -5.66 -19.89
CA ARG A 927 -14.34 -5.22 -18.49
C ARG A 927 -13.54 -6.21 -17.65
N CYS A 928 -12.66 -5.71 -16.78
CA CYS A 928 -11.79 -6.55 -15.97
C CYS A 928 -11.61 -6.00 -14.55
N GLU A 929 -11.12 -6.85 -13.64
CA GLU A 929 -10.75 -6.50 -12.26
C GLU A 929 -9.23 -6.65 -12.09
N PRO A 930 -8.45 -5.56 -12.12
CA PRO A 930 -7.00 -5.65 -12.08
C PRO A 930 -6.47 -5.97 -10.68
N SER A 931 -5.44 -6.83 -10.60
CA SER A 931 -4.76 -7.17 -9.34
C SER A 931 -3.97 -6.03 -8.70
N CYS A 932 -3.76 -4.91 -9.41
CA CYS A 932 -2.92 -3.79 -9.01
C CYS A 932 -3.68 -2.62 -8.34
N MET A 933 -4.94 -2.80 -7.94
CA MET A 933 -5.71 -1.72 -7.30
C MET A 933 -5.08 -1.19 -6.01
N ASP A 934 -4.37 -2.03 -5.25
CA ASP A 934 -3.68 -1.59 -4.03
C ASP A 934 -2.52 -0.62 -4.33
N LEU A 935 -1.77 -0.90 -5.40
CA LEU A 935 -0.74 -0.01 -5.90
C LEU A 935 -1.36 1.32 -6.36
N PHE A 936 -2.46 1.29 -7.11
CA PHE A 936 -3.12 2.51 -7.56
C PHE A 936 -3.65 3.33 -6.39
N ARG A 937 -4.21 2.70 -5.35
CA ARG A 937 -4.60 3.38 -4.12
C ARG A 937 -3.39 4.07 -3.46
N HIS A 938 -2.25 3.39 -3.40
CA HIS A 938 -1.02 3.95 -2.85
C HIS A 938 -0.53 5.17 -3.68
N ILE A 939 -0.43 5.04 -5.01
CA ILE A 939 -0.02 6.12 -5.92
C ILE A 939 -0.94 7.32 -5.79
N LEU A 940 -2.25 7.11 -5.79
CA LEU A 940 -3.24 8.18 -5.68
C LEU A 940 -3.23 8.84 -4.29
N SER A 941 -2.88 8.09 -3.23
CA SER A 941 -2.69 8.66 -1.89
C SER A 941 -1.47 9.57 -1.83
N LEU A 942 -0.36 9.18 -2.49
CA LEU A 942 0.85 10.01 -2.59
C LEU A 942 0.61 11.28 -3.42
N ALA A 943 -0.18 11.18 -4.49
CA ALA A 943 -0.59 12.33 -5.30
C ALA A 943 -1.68 13.18 -4.61
N ASN A 944 -2.19 12.76 -3.45
CA ASN A 944 -3.26 13.42 -2.72
C ASN A 944 -3.00 13.48 -1.19
N PRO A 945 -1.87 14.05 -0.76
CA PRO A 945 -1.41 13.98 0.63
C PRO A 945 -2.31 14.76 1.60
N THR A 946 -3.04 15.76 1.13
CA THR A 946 -3.95 16.59 1.93
C THR A 946 -5.37 16.04 2.01
N GLY A 947 -5.63 14.87 1.39
CA GLY A 947 -6.99 14.38 1.17
C GLY A 947 -7.76 15.19 0.13
N GLY A 948 -8.98 14.75 -0.16
CA GLY A 948 -9.85 15.29 -1.21
C GLY A 948 -10.09 14.27 -2.33
N TYR A 949 -10.71 14.73 -3.42
CA TYR A 949 -11.07 13.89 -4.55
C TYR A 949 -9.92 13.78 -5.56
N CYS A 950 -9.84 12.63 -6.24
CA CYS A 950 -9.04 12.45 -7.43
C CYS A 950 -9.81 11.60 -8.45
N LEU A 951 -10.00 12.14 -9.65
CA LEU A 951 -10.62 11.52 -10.81
C LEU A 951 -9.56 11.34 -11.88
N CYS A 952 -9.31 10.09 -12.25
CA CYS A 952 -8.28 9.77 -13.22
C CYS A 952 -8.58 8.52 -14.04
N CYS A 953 -7.84 8.35 -15.13
CA CYS A 953 -7.76 7.11 -15.89
C CYS A 953 -6.29 6.69 -15.98
N ILE A 954 -5.96 5.55 -15.38
CA ILE A 954 -4.60 4.99 -15.37
C ILE A 954 -4.46 4.04 -16.55
N ASP A 955 -3.56 4.33 -17.48
CA ASP A 955 -3.25 3.50 -18.64
C ASP A 955 -1.90 2.78 -18.46
N TYR A 956 -1.92 1.45 -18.58
CA TYR A 956 -0.77 0.60 -18.26
C TYR A 956 -0.78 -0.71 -19.05
N LYS A 957 0.39 -1.35 -19.15
CA LYS A 957 0.54 -2.75 -19.62
C LYS A 957 1.01 -3.63 -18.48
N MET A 958 0.75 -4.93 -18.55
CA MET A 958 1.24 -5.89 -17.54
C MET A 958 2.50 -6.59 -18.05
N VAL A 959 3.58 -6.52 -17.28
CA VAL A 959 4.84 -7.24 -17.55
C VAL A 959 5.14 -8.08 -16.31
N ASN A 960 5.14 -9.42 -16.45
CA ASN A 960 5.35 -10.34 -15.32
C ASN A 960 4.44 -10.03 -14.10
N GLN A 961 3.16 -9.75 -14.36
CA GLN A 961 2.17 -9.33 -13.36
C GLN A 961 2.43 -7.97 -12.68
N ILE A 962 3.41 -7.20 -13.14
CA ILE A 962 3.69 -5.84 -12.67
C ILE A 962 3.09 -4.83 -13.67
N PRO A 963 2.25 -3.88 -13.21
CA PRO A 963 1.73 -2.84 -14.08
C PRO A 963 2.84 -1.85 -14.44
N LYS A 964 3.05 -1.64 -15.74
CA LYS A 964 3.88 -0.61 -16.33
C LYS A 964 2.97 0.54 -16.78
N ILE A 965 2.77 1.49 -15.87
CA ILE A 965 1.97 2.69 -16.03
C ILE A 965 2.75 3.68 -16.90
N PHE A 966 2.20 3.98 -18.07
CA PHE A 966 2.84 4.90 -19.02
C PHE A 966 2.07 6.21 -19.17
N GLU A 967 0.88 6.33 -18.57
CA GLU A 967 0.10 7.55 -18.49
C GLU A 967 -0.95 7.47 -17.37
N ILE A 968 -1.14 8.56 -16.62
CA ILE A 968 -2.33 8.78 -15.80
C ILE A 968 -3.01 10.02 -16.33
N ASN A 969 -4.21 9.89 -16.86
CA ASN A 969 -5.00 11.03 -17.30
C ASN A 969 -5.71 11.65 -16.08
N ALA A 970 -5.57 12.96 -15.88
CA ALA A 970 -6.27 13.73 -14.82
C ALA A 970 -7.80 13.88 -15.07
N ARG A 971 -8.44 12.87 -15.65
CA ARG A 971 -9.86 12.81 -16.02
C ARG A 971 -10.27 11.36 -16.29
N MET A 972 -11.57 11.11 -16.33
CA MET A 972 -12.08 9.82 -16.78
C MET A 972 -11.76 9.56 -18.27
N GLY A 973 -11.54 8.29 -18.61
CA GLY A 973 -11.24 7.82 -19.95
C GLY A 973 -12.48 7.77 -20.84
N TYR A 974 -12.31 8.02 -22.14
CA TYR A 974 -13.42 8.03 -23.10
C TYR A 974 -14.05 6.64 -23.31
N THR A 975 -13.29 5.56 -23.10
CA THR A 975 -13.84 4.19 -23.20
C THR A 975 -15.04 4.02 -22.26
N LEU A 976 -15.00 4.63 -21.07
CA LEU A 976 -16.09 4.54 -20.10
C LEU A 976 -17.45 4.98 -20.69
N VAL A 977 -17.52 6.14 -21.35
CA VAL A 977 -18.78 6.66 -21.95
C VAL A 977 -19.22 5.85 -23.19
N ARG A 978 -18.45 4.87 -23.63
CA ARG A 978 -18.88 3.94 -24.68
C ARG A 978 -19.72 2.79 -24.12
N HIS A 979 -19.55 2.44 -22.85
CA HIS A 979 -20.23 1.35 -22.17
C HIS A 979 -21.38 1.90 -21.28
N PRO A 980 -22.66 1.78 -21.69
CA PRO A 980 -23.74 2.51 -21.04
C PRO A 980 -23.97 2.16 -19.56
N ALA A 981 -23.88 0.88 -19.20
CA ALA A 981 -24.07 0.42 -17.82
C ALA A 981 -22.95 0.94 -16.90
N ASP A 982 -21.69 0.77 -17.33
CA ASP A 982 -20.51 1.21 -16.60
C ASP A 982 -20.45 2.73 -16.44
N PHE A 983 -20.74 3.49 -17.52
CA PHE A 983 -20.79 4.95 -17.44
C PHE A 983 -21.88 5.42 -16.46
N THR A 984 -23.05 4.79 -16.51
CA THR A 984 -24.16 5.13 -15.60
C THR A 984 -23.76 4.82 -14.15
N GLU A 985 -23.11 3.69 -13.90
CA GLU A 985 -22.60 3.30 -12.59
C GLU A 985 -21.59 4.32 -12.03
N MET A 986 -20.58 4.70 -12.82
CA MET A 986 -19.60 5.71 -12.41
C MET A 986 -20.25 7.09 -12.19
N MET A 987 -21.17 7.50 -13.08
CA MET A 987 -21.85 8.79 -12.97
C MET A 987 -22.78 8.87 -11.75
N ASN A 988 -23.42 7.77 -11.34
CA ASN A 988 -24.23 7.76 -10.13
C ASN A 988 -23.38 8.05 -8.88
N VAL A 989 -22.22 7.41 -8.77
CA VAL A 989 -21.28 7.67 -7.66
C VAL A 989 -20.72 9.10 -7.75
N TYR A 990 -20.37 9.57 -8.94
CA TYR A 990 -19.92 10.96 -9.14
C TYR A 990 -20.97 11.97 -8.66
N ILE A 991 -22.22 11.81 -9.08
CA ILE A 991 -23.32 12.72 -8.76
C ILE A 991 -23.56 12.74 -7.24
N GLU A 992 -23.64 11.58 -6.61
CA GLU A 992 -23.80 11.45 -5.15
C GLU A 992 -22.72 12.25 -4.41
N HIS A 993 -21.46 12.04 -4.79
CA HIS A 993 -20.33 12.71 -4.15
C HIS A 993 -20.27 14.21 -4.47
N ALA A 994 -20.64 14.64 -5.68
CA ALA A 994 -20.69 16.06 -6.04
C ALA A 994 -21.73 16.83 -5.22
N TYR A 995 -22.89 16.24 -4.95
CA TYR A 995 -23.88 16.81 -4.05
C TYR A 995 -23.42 16.79 -2.58
N ALA A 996 -22.83 15.69 -2.10
CA ALA A 996 -22.35 15.59 -0.73
C ALA A 996 -21.23 16.60 -0.40
N ASN A 997 -20.31 16.84 -1.34
CA ASN A 997 -19.20 17.78 -1.18
C ASN A 997 -19.65 19.24 -1.01
N SER A 998 -20.86 19.58 -1.47
CA SER A 998 -21.43 20.93 -1.34
C SER A 998 -22.02 21.24 0.05
N LEU A 999 -22.27 20.21 0.87
CA LEU A 999 -22.88 20.35 2.21
C LEU A 999 -21.85 20.54 3.34
N THR A 1000 -20.62 20.07 3.16
CA THR A 1000 -19.55 20.14 4.17
C THR A 1000 -18.94 21.54 4.35
N ASP A 1001 -18.90 22.36 3.29
CA ASP A 1001 -18.33 23.72 3.35
C ASP A 1001 -19.31 24.75 3.92
N ALA A 1002 -20.63 24.50 3.86
CA ALA A 1002 -21.64 25.34 4.50
C ALA A 1002 -21.57 25.26 6.03
N ALA A 1003 -21.13 24.13 6.58
CA ALA A 1003 -20.91 23.93 8.02
C ALA A 1003 -19.60 24.58 8.53
N GLN A 1004 -18.62 24.84 7.66
CA GLN A 1004 -17.36 25.52 8.04
C GLN A 1004 -17.46 27.05 8.06
N LYS A 1005 -18.54 27.65 7.52
CA LYS A 1005 -18.79 29.11 7.60
C LYS A 1005 -19.65 29.54 8.79
N SER A 1006 -20.02 28.62 9.68
CA SER A 1006 -20.86 28.92 10.85
C SER A 1006 -20.21 28.50 12.18
N ILE A 1007 -18.91 28.76 12.33
CA ILE A 1007 -18.24 28.74 13.64
C ILE A 1007 -17.42 30.05 13.73
N PRO A 1008 -17.68 30.93 14.71
CA PRO A 1008 -16.81 32.07 15.02
C PRO A 1008 -15.40 31.66 15.41
#